data_AF-M5RTL7-F1
#
_entry.id   AF-M5RTL7-F1
#
_cell.length_a   1.000
_cell.length_b   1.000
_cell.length_c   1.000
_cell.angle_alpha   90.00
_cell.angle_beta   90.00
_cell.angle_gamma   90.00
#
_symmetry.space_group_name_H-M   'P 1'
#
loop_
_entity.id
_entity.type
_entity.pdbx_description
1 polymer ?
#
loop_
_entity_poly.entity_id
_entity_poly.type
_entity_poly.pdbx_seq_one_letter_code
_entity_poly.pdbx_strand_id
1 'polypeptide(L)'
;MTNWIRIGPSLIVIAVALHCCIPATASAQTYPIAKRIEMVGNRSFSKHQLLAKLNAHPQFLIASHAYGDSSKLADVIEQLLVKGYRNKGFDKVIVKCEEVASDDGASPSRWEIRINESKRILCGDVHILSAKQIDPQTLVHRLTQPYADSNTFPNFVRTNSIVVTHWVNEQGKESKLKEAVWKIGDEVRFDSELDLRKQVIQAIADLGFSQSDVLVRFDVDRTQQTATLIVEILDEGAMHRINEIRIQGNSINTNEQILNYLSMATGDIVNHNRLQQMTKRLWESGRFKKQQFRFDKPTQTLSLEVEECNELPPIDEPTNQTATVLMKASHWLSGVAARGDDIETFNDWGDSKLLVIESSDGLFVELKSSFDTSINDRSETMSLLIDRDMFVLNHSRLPECLRIRLSSMDGQIQFSKEHFADPEKDKFLKGTFTLSANTRRDKNEGPLKFNFRSSPVNWLPLAYRESVDRQFIGGELILTHEKESIHIDVESGKVNQWTTANGMLRFAPGLFHAARSTYIQELPEAIHRGDNSANAVTATIGYLISDPVVQTMNRERHEAMPMVERQAISAIRKLVNGGLLYGFDEALTWMDNDRREETFHIHMDAPEDLASEAIVWNLAARLTLQHVDKVFKEGTWPSIIIKESCLHVLEASKYGPKVMQDLVSDQRNGPLCMAAMTLAMKHFNSDSFRQVANIGLQRLTREAFCRDYDSLTAVVGDEFLVRLRSGVATLTEAEIESLANTLQHPGVGDVLRRIQQTSIKAGESESEFWYRVAHDPLAAWLRQNAS
;
A
#
# COMPACT_ATOMS: atom_id res chain seq x y z
N MET A 1 0.38 -9.38 10.49
CA MET A 1 1.81 -9.76 10.40
C MET A 1 2.10 -10.92 9.42
N THR A 2 1.21 -11.91 9.25
CA THR A 2 1.34 -13.01 8.24
C THR A 2 1.92 -12.57 6.88
N ASN A 3 1.39 -11.49 6.30
CA ASN A 3 1.90 -10.99 5.01
C ASN A 3 3.36 -10.52 5.08
N TRP A 4 3.85 -9.96 6.19
CA TRP A 4 5.28 -9.59 6.31
C TRP A 4 6.21 -10.80 6.35
N ILE A 5 5.76 -11.96 6.85
CA ILE A 5 6.56 -13.20 6.87
C ILE A 5 6.53 -13.92 5.51
N ARG A 6 5.55 -13.64 4.64
CA ARG A 6 5.58 -14.04 3.21
C ARG A 6 6.35 -13.03 2.35
N ILE A 7 6.11 -11.74 2.57
CA ILE A 7 6.75 -10.64 1.86
C ILE A 7 8.23 -10.50 2.24
N GLY A 8 8.68 -10.92 3.43
CA GLY A 8 10.10 -10.94 3.80
C GLY A 8 10.94 -11.82 2.86
N PRO A 9 10.64 -13.11 2.71
CA PRO A 9 11.19 -13.98 1.66
C PRO A 9 11.03 -13.40 0.25
N SER A 10 9.86 -12.86 -0.11
CA SER A 10 9.68 -12.22 -1.42
C SER A 10 10.54 -10.95 -1.59
N LEU A 11 10.80 -10.17 -0.54
CA LEU A 11 11.67 -9.00 -0.53
C LEU A 11 13.15 -9.37 -0.53
N ILE A 12 13.53 -10.51 0.06
CA ILE A 12 14.88 -11.07 -0.05
C ILE A 12 15.08 -11.62 -1.48
N VAL A 13 14.09 -12.30 -2.06
CA VAL A 13 14.12 -12.72 -3.47
C VAL A 13 14.05 -11.53 -4.41
N ILE A 14 13.33 -10.45 -4.11
CA ILE A 14 13.33 -9.19 -4.89
C ILE A 14 14.65 -8.44 -4.71
N ALA A 15 15.22 -8.37 -3.52
CA ALA A 15 16.55 -7.78 -3.28
C ALA A 15 17.62 -8.52 -4.09
N VAL A 16 17.67 -9.85 -3.96
CA VAL A 16 18.64 -10.70 -4.65
C VAL A 16 18.37 -10.75 -6.16
N ALA A 17 17.12 -10.85 -6.63
CA ALA A 17 16.82 -10.92 -8.06
C ALA A 17 16.91 -9.57 -8.80
N LEU A 18 16.67 -8.43 -8.14
CA LEU A 18 16.98 -7.11 -8.73
C LEU A 18 18.48 -6.82 -8.74
N HIS A 19 19.31 -7.42 -7.87
CA HIS A 19 20.76 -7.14 -7.83
C HIS A 19 21.65 -8.21 -8.49
N CYS A 20 21.18 -9.46 -8.65
CA CYS A 20 21.98 -10.55 -9.26
C CYS A 20 21.82 -10.69 -10.79
N CYS A 21 21.27 -9.68 -11.48
CA CYS A 21 20.91 -9.76 -12.91
C CYS A 21 21.44 -8.61 -13.79
N ILE A 22 22.48 -7.86 -13.36
CA ILE A 22 22.84 -6.53 -13.96
C ILE A 22 24.36 -6.23 -14.10
N PRO A 23 25.12 -6.71 -15.11
CA PRO A 23 26.40 -6.09 -15.65
C PRO A 23 26.47 -6.12 -17.23
N ALA A 24 27.20 -5.39 -18.13
CA ALA A 24 28.57 -4.77 -18.34
C ALA A 24 28.73 -4.12 -19.79
N THR A 25 29.82 -3.41 -20.16
CA THR A 25 29.85 -2.10 -20.94
C THR A 25 29.81 -1.97 -22.50
N ALA A 26 29.12 -0.93 -23.00
CA ALA A 26 29.33 -0.26 -24.31
C ALA A 26 29.35 1.29 -24.19
N SER A 27 29.79 2.02 -25.24
CA SER A 27 29.91 3.49 -25.20
C SER A 27 29.33 4.27 -26.39
N ALA A 28 28.65 5.38 -26.09
CA ALA A 28 28.69 6.61 -26.87
C ALA A 28 29.10 7.77 -25.96
N GLN A 29 29.77 8.81 -26.49
CA GLN A 29 29.99 10.08 -25.75
C GLN A 29 28.74 10.98 -25.85
N THR A 30 27.57 10.43 -25.50
CA THR A 30 26.38 11.23 -25.24
C THR A 30 26.57 11.99 -23.93
N TYR A 31 27.03 13.24 -24.02
CA TYR A 31 26.93 14.18 -22.90
C TYR A 31 25.47 14.25 -22.44
N PRO A 32 25.17 13.99 -21.16
CA PRO A 32 23.80 13.91 -20.65
C PRO A 32 22.99 15.15 -21.01
N ILE A 33 21.85 14.95 -21.68
CA ILE A 33 20.98 16.06 -22.10
C ILE A 33 20.50 16.84 -20.87
N ALA A 34 20.23 16.17 -19.75
CA ALA A 34 19.93 16.82 -18.46
C ALA A 34 21.07 17.72 -17.92
N LYS A 35 22.33 17.49 -18.30
CA LYS A 35 23.49 18.36 -17.97
C LYS A 35 23.73 19.45 -19.02
N ARG A 36 23.20 19.29 -20.24
CA ARG A 36 23.22 20.29 -21.34
C ARG A 36 22.04 21.27 -21.29
N ILE A 37 20.98 20.94 -20.55
CA ILE A 37 19.82 21.81 -20.33
C ILE A 37 20.13 22.90 -19.31
N GLU A 38 19.82 24.14 -19.63
CA GLU A 38 19.71 25.29 -18.73
C GLU A 38 18.25 25.74 -18.65
N MET A 39 17.78 26.19 -17.49
CA MET A 39 16.39 26.59 -17.25
C MET A 39 16.36 27.97 -16.63
N VAL A 40 15.53 28.86 -17.19
CA VAL A 40 15.40 30.26 -16.76
C VAL A 40 13.91 30.59 -16.59
N GLY A 41 13.55 31.19 -15.45
CA GLY A 41 12.20 31.67 -15.18
C GLY A 41 11.25 30.65 -14.52
N ASN A 42 11.68 29.40 -14.34
CA ASN A 42 11.04 28.49 -13.39
C ASN A 42 11.19 29.06 -11.96
N ARG A 43 10.06 29.33 -11.30
CA ARG A 43 9.98 29.92 -9.95
C ARG A 43 9.23 29.02 -8.98
N SER A 44 8.24 28.29 -9.48
CA SER A 44 7.40 27.39 -8.68
C SER A 44 7.97 25.98 -8.53
N PHE A 45 8.81 25.56 -9.49
CA PHE A 45 9.43 24.23 -9.50
C PHE A 45 10.95 24.34 -9.76
N SER A 46 11.72 23.46 -9.13
CA SER A 46 13.18 23.47 -9.26
C SER A 46 13.62 22.80 -10.57
N LYS A 47 14.78 23.20 -11.11
CA LYS A 47 15.39 22.55 -12.29
C LYS A 47 15.51 21.04 -12.11
N HIS A 48 15.79 20.58 -10.88
CA HIS A 48 15.89 19.16 -10.55
C HIS A 48 14.54 18.45 -10.68
N GLN A 49 13.46 19.01 -10.12
CA GLN A 49 12.10 18.45 -10.23
C GLN A 49 11.66 18.33 -11.69
N LEU A 50 11.83 19.39 -12.48
CA LEU A 50 11.42 19.42 -13.89
C LEU A 50 12.19 18.37 -14.71
N LEU A 51 13.52 18.31 -14.57
CA LEU A 51 14.35 17.29 -15.23
C LEU A 51 14.04 15.86 -14.75
N ALA A 52 13.78 15.66 -13.46
CA ALA A 52 13.43 14.34 -12.92
C ALA A 52 12.12 13.79 -13.50
N LYS A 53 11.15 14.66 -13.84
CA LYS A 53 9.89 14.25 -14.48
C LYS A 53 10.01 14.13 -16.00
N LEU A 54 10.83 14.93 -16.67
CA LEU A 54 11.18 14.71 -18.08
C LEU A 54 11.92 13.38 -18.27
N ASN A 55 12.94 13.08 -17.45
CA ASN A 55 13.68 11.81 -17.48
C ASN A 55 12.81 10.57 -17.18
N ALA A 56 11.64 10.73 -16.55
CA ALA A 56 10.67 9.67 -16.32
C ALA A 56 9.56 9.58 -17.40
N HIS A 57 9.56 10.47 -18.40
CA HIS A 57 8.53 10.55 -19.43
C HIS A 57 9.01 9.93 -20.76
N PRO A 58 8.33 8.89 -21.31
CA PRO A 58 8.83 8.16 -22.46
C PRO A 58 8.98 8.99 -23.73
N GLN A 59 8.08 9.95 -24.00
CA GLN A 59 8.22 10.84 -25.16
C GLN A 59 9.51 11.67 -25.11
N PHE A 60 9.89 12.17 -23.92
CA PHE A 60 11.17 12.88 -23.73
C PHE A 60 12.33 11.93 -23.95
N LEU A 61 12.31 10.73 -23.34
CA LEU A 61 13.36 9.73 -23.52
C LEU A 61 13.56 9.32 -24.99
N ILE A 62 12.48 9.15 -25.75
CA ILE A 62 12.49 8.89 -27.21
C ILE A 62 13.10 10.06 -27.99
N ALA A 63 12.73 11.31 -27.67
CA ALA A 63 13.25 12.50 -28.34
C ALA A 63 14.71 12.79 -27.98
N SER A 64 15.12 12.50 -26.74
CA SER A 64 16.48 12.63 -26.24
C SER A 64 17.39 11.44 -26.62
N HIS A 65 16.85 10.42 -27.29
CA HIS A 65 17.57 9.19 -27.58
C HIS A 65 18.71 9.43 -28.60
N ALA A 66 19.76 8.60 -28.57
CA ALA A 66 20.88 8.72 -29.52
C ALA A 66 20.49 8.43 -30.98
N TYR A 67 19.37 7.73 -31.20
CA TYR A 67 18.71 7.56 -32.51
C TYR A 67 17.41 8.38 -32.63
N GLY A 68 17.18 9.29 -31.68
CA GLY A 68 16.13 10.29 -31.69
C GLY A 68 16.33 11.31 -32.80
N ASP A 69 15.25 12.00 -33.16
CA ASP A 69 15.31 13.18 -34.02
C ASP A 69 15.47 14.40 -33.12
N SER A 70 16.69 14.91 -32.98
CA SER A 70 17.00 16.01 -32.05
C SER A 70 16.25 17.30 -32.38
N SER A 71 15.80 17.49 -33.62
CA SER A 71 14.97 18.64 -34.00
C SER A 71 13.62 18.67 -33.27
N LYS A 72 13.11 17.49 -32.85
CA LYS A 72 11.84 17.34 -32.10
C LYS A 72 12.01 17.46 -30.58
N LEU A 73 13.24 17.56 -30.08
CA LEU A 73 13.48 17.63 -28.63
C LEU A 73 12.97 18.94 -28.03
N ALA A 74 13.04 20.06 -28.77
CA ALA A 74 12.41 21.33 -28.41
C ALA A 74 10.89 21.18 -28.21
N ASP A 75 10.18 20.76 -29.27
CA ASP A 75 8.73 20.58 -29.27
C ASP A 75 8.25 19.70 -28.11
N VAL A 76 8.95 18.58 -27.87
CA VAL A 76 8.60 17.63 -26.81
C VAL A 76 8.87 18.22 -25.41
N ILE A 77 9.96 18.95 -25.21
CA ILE A 77 10.23 19.65 -23.94
C ILE A 77 9.15 20.72 -23.69
N GLU A 78 8.80 21.52 -24.69
CA GLU A 78 7.77 22.55 -24.58
C GLU A 78 6.40 21.94 -24.25
N GLN A 79 5.94 20.95 -25.03
CA GLN A 79 4.64 20.30 -24.83
C GLN A 79 4.51 19.65 -23.44
N LEU A 80 5.53 18.90 -23.01
CA LEU A 80 5.50 18.18 -21.73
C LEU A 80 5.57 19.11 -20.52
N LEU A 81 6.38 20.17 -20.60
CA LEU A 81 6.41 21.18 -19.53
C LEU A 81 5.11 21.99 -19.51
N VAL A 82 4.57 22.43 -20.65
CA VAL A 82 3.28 23.12 -20.71
C VAL A 82 2.16 22.27 -20.10
N LYS A 83 2.04 20.99 -20.48
CA LYS A 83 1.04 20.05 -19.91
C LYS A 83 1.24 19.86 -18.40
N GLY A 84 2.48 19.73 -17.93
CA GLY A 84 2.79 19.58 -16.50
C GLY A 84 2.45 20.83 -15.67
N TYR A 85 2.72 22.03 -16.20
CA TYR A 85 2.35 23.30 -15.57
C TYR A 85 0.82 23.54 -15.61
N ARG A 86 0.13 23.24 -16.72
CA ARG A 86 -1.33 23.37 -16.83
C ARG A 86 -2.11 22.37 -15.97
N ASN A 87 -1.54 21.20 -15.71
CA ASN A 87 -1.98 20.23 -14.69
C ASN A 87 -1.72 20.71 -13.24
N LYS A 88 -1.04 21.85 -13.07
CA LYS A 88 -0.71 22.49 -11.79
C LYS A 88 -1.29 23.90 -11.65
N GLY A 89 -2.39 24.19 -12.33
CA GLY A 89 -3.12 25.46 -12.22
C GLY A 89 -2.52 26.65 -12.97
N PHE A 90 -1.51 26.47 -13.81
CA PHE A 90 -0.89 27.58 -14.56
C PHE A 90 -1.57 27.76 -15.93
N ASP A 91 -2.62 28.59 -16.00
CA ASP A 91 -3.51 28.71 -17.17
C ASP A 91 -2.78 29.13 -18.46
N LYS A 92 -1.83 30.06 -18.33
CA LYS A 92 -1.08 30.70 -19.42
C LYS A 92 0.42 30.62 -19.20
N VAL A 93 0.91 29.43 -18.85
CA VAL A 93 2.35 29.14 -18.93
C VAL A 93 2.84 29.30 -20.39
N ILE A 94 4.01 29.90 -20.58
CA ILE A 94 4.72 29.88 -21.86
C ILE A 94 6.07 29.21 -21.61
N VAL A 95 6.37 28.17 -22.36
CA VAL A 95 7.69 27.53 -22.40
C VAL A 95 8.28 27.77 -23.79
N LYS A 96 9.58 28.01 -23.85
CA LYS A 96 10.37 28.00 -25.07
C LYS A 96 11.63 27.18 -24.87
N CYS A 97 12.02 26.35 -25.83
CA CYS A 97 13.21 25.52 -25.78
C CYS A 97 14.06 25.73 -27.06
N GLU A 98 15.22 26.35 -26.92
CA GLU A 98 16.10 26.71 -28.04
C GLU A 98 17.46 25.98 -27.91
N GLU A 99 17.97 25.38 -28.99
CA GLU A 99 19.33 24.80 -29.01
C GLU A 99 20.37 25.91 -29.24
N VAL A 100 21.23 26.12 -28.25
CA VAL A 100 22.25 27.17 -28.24
C VAL A 100 23.61 26.54 -28.56
N ALA A 101 24.24 26.99 -29.65
CA ALA A 101 25.58 26.57 -30.03
C ALA A 101 26.63 26.97 -28.96
N SER A 102 27.73 26.23 -28.90
CA SER A 102 28.86 26.51 -28.02
C SER A 102 29.78 27.59 -28.58
N ASP A 103 30.22 28.52 -27.73
CA ASP A 103 31.13 29.62 -28.12
C ASP A 103 32.52 29.13 -28.61
N ASP A 104 32.90 27.90 -28.26
CA ASP A 104 34.17 27.26 -28.62
C ASP A 104 34.10 26.38 -29.88
N GLY A 105 32.89 26.10 -30.40
CA GLY A 105 32.65 25.20 -31.53
C GLY A 105 33.08 23.74 -31.33
N ALA A 106 33.47 23.35 -30.10
CA ALA A 106 34.06 22.04 -29.77
C ALA A 106 33.30 21.32 -28.65
N SER A 107 32.71 22.08 -27.72
CA SER A 107 31.74 21.58 -26.75
C SER A 107 30.40 21.29 -27.43
N PRO A 108 29.59 20.34 -26.94
CA PRO A 108 28.24 20.13 -27.46
C PRO A 108 27.32 21.32 -27.12
N SER A 109 26.41 21.64 -28.04
CA SER A 109 25.36 22.65 -27.87
C SER A 109 24.54 22.46 -26.58
N ARG A 110 24.06 23.54 -25.99
CA ARG A 110 23.19 23.55 -24.81
C ARG A 110 21.73 23.70 -25.22
N TRP A 111 20.81 23.42 -24.30
CA TRP A 111 19.38 23.64 -24.49
C TRP A 111 18.91 24.68 -23.49
N GLU A 112 18.60 25.89 -23.95
CA GLU A 112 18.06 26.93 -23.07
C GLU A 112 16.53 26.83 -23.04
N ILE A 113 15.98 26.56 -21.86
CA ILE A 113 14.53 26.49 -21.63
C ILE A 113 14.11 27.75 -20.87
N ARG A 114 13.38 28.65 -21.56
CA ARG A 114 12.81 29.87 -20.98
C ARG A 114 11.35 29.63 -20.61
N ILE A 115 11.02 29.76 -19.33
CA ILE A 115 9.69 29.51 -18.77
C ILE A 115 9.13 30.83 -18.23
N ASN A 116 7.95 31.22 -18.69
CA ASN A 116 7.17 32.31 -18.11
C ASN A 116 5.96 31.71 -17.37
N GLU A 117 6.06 31.63 -16.05
CA GLU A 117 4.99 31.13 -15.19
C GLU A 117 3.87 32.17 -15.05
N SER A 118 2.64 31.75 -15.34
CA SER A 118 1.43 32.49 -14.97
C SER A 118 1.19 32.42 -13.45
N LYS A 119 0.17 33.15 -12.94
CA LYS A 119 -0.30 32.93 -11.57
C LYS A 119 -1.01 31.57 -11.49
N ARG A 120 -0.67 30.75 -10.49
CA ARG A 120 -1.42 29.52 -10.16
C ARG A 120 -2.88 29.89 -9.85
N ILE A 121 -3.80 29.14 -10.47
CA ILE A 121 -5.25 29.21 -10.30
C ILE A 121 -5.73 27.99 -9.51
N LEU A 122 -6.60 28.22 -8.53
CA LEU A 122 -7.17 27.19 -7.66
C LEU A 122 -8.63 26.89 -8.02
N CYS A 123 -9.08 25.69 -7.68
CA CYS A 123 -10.48 25.27 -7.81
C CYS A 123 -11.36 26.13 -6.88
N GLY A 124 -12.21 26.97 -7.46
CA GLY A 124 -13.25 27.73 -6.77
C GLY A 124 -14.59 26.99 -6.78
N ASP A 125 -15.69 27.74 -6.76
CA ASP A 125 -17.04 27.18 -6.69
C ASP A 125 -17.47 26.35 -7.92
N VAL A 126 -18.61 25.66 -7.79
CA VAL A 126 -19.25 24.92 -8.87
C VAL A 126 -20.65 25.48 -9.12
N HIS A 127 -20.93 25.92 -10.35
CA HIS A 127 -22.24 26.43 -10.77
C HIS A 127 -22.92 25.44 -11.71
N ILE A 128 -24.11 24.97 -11.33
CA ILE A 128 -24.98 24.15 -12.18
C ILE A 128 -26.01 25.06 -12.86
N LEU A 129 -26.08 25.01 -14.18
CA LEU A 129 -27.02 25.77 -15.00
C LEU A 129 -28.05 24.82 -15.65
N SER A 130 -29.25 25.34 -15.91
CA SER A 130 -30.33 24.68 -16.68
C SER A 130 -30.94 23.39 -16.10
N ALA A 131 -30.59 23.00 -14.88
CA ALA A 131 -31.23 21.91 -14.13
C ALA A 131 -32.73 22.17 -13.87
N LYS A 132 -33.54 21.10 -13.81
CA LYS A 132 -35.01 21.13 -13.66
C LYS A 132 -35.53 20.13 -12.64
N GLN A 133 -35.00 18.91 -12.62
CA GLN A 133 -35.30 17.83 -11.69
C GLN A 133 -34.11 17.49 -10.79
N ILE A 134 -32.88 17.67 -11.27
CA ILE A 134 -31.65 17.49 -10.49
C ILE A 134 -31.52 18.65 -9.51
N ASP A 135 -31.39 18.36 -8.22
CA ASP A 135 -31.01 19.36 -7.22
C ASP A 135 -29.55 19.82 -7.45
N PRO A 136 -29.31 21.12 -7.72
CA PRO A 136 -27.97 21.65 -7.86
C PRO A 136 -27.08 21.41 -6.63
N GLN A 137 -27.61 21.48 -5.41
CA GLN A 137 -26.79 21.35 -4.19
C GLN A 137 -26.27 19.93 -4.02
N THR A 138 -27.12 18.92 -4.25
CA THR A 138 -26.73 17.51 -4.25
C THR A 138 -25.69 17.21 -5.34
N LEU A 139 -25.81 17.79 -6.54
CA LEU A 139 -24.80 17.62 -7.60
C LEU A 139 -23.46 18.31 -7.25
N VAL A 140 -23.49 19.54 -6.72
CA VAL A 140 -22.27 20.24 -6.23
C VAL A 140 -21.60 19.44 -5.10
N HIS A 141 -22.37 18.89 -4.17
CA HIS A 141 -21.83 18.02 -3.12
C HIS A 141 -21.17 16.76 -3.69
N ARG A 142 -21.86 16.07 -4.63
CA ARG A 142 -21.35 14.88 -5.32
C ARG A 142 -20.06 15.16 -6.12
N LEU A 143 -19.88 16.36 -6.66
CA LEU A 143 -18.67 16.76 -7.40
C LEU A 143 -17.52 17.19 -6.46
N THR A 144 -17.83 17.86 -5.35
CA THR A 144 -16.82 18.47 -4.46
C THR A 144 -16.35 17.58 -3.31
N GLN A 145 -17.04 16.47 -3.02
CA GLN A 145 -16.68 15.52 -1.97
C GLN A 145 -16.14 14.18 -2.51
N PRO A 146 -15.28 13.47 -1.75
CA PRO A 146 -14.88 12.10 -2.07
C PRO A 146 -16.09 11.15 -2.14
N TYR A 147 -16.07 10.18 -3.06
CA TYR A 147 -17.25 9.40 -3.43
C TYR A 147 -16.99 7.90 -3.59
N ALA A 148 -18.04 7.09 -3.42
CA ALA A 148 -17.97 5.64 -3.53
C ALA A 148 -17.95 5.18 -5.00
N ASP A 149 -17.32 4.04 -5.29
CA ASP A 149 -17.37 3.49 -6.65
C ASP A 149 -18.73 2.81 -6.92
N SER A 150 -19.18 2.82 -8.18
CA SER A 150 -20.48 2.26 -8.56
C SER A 150 -20.65 0.77 -8.26
N ASN A 151 -19.52 0.04 -8.20
CA ASN A 151 -19.42 -1.37 -7.84
C ASN A 151 -19.09 -1.60 -6.35
N THR A 152 -19.32 -0.62 -5.48
CA THR A 152 -19.13 -0.73 -4.02
C THR A 152 -20.42 -0.52 -3.24
N PHE A 153 -20.52 -1.22 -2.11
CA PHE A 153 -21.70 -1.28 -1.27
C PHE A 153 -21.43 -0.59 0.07
N PRO A 154 -22.41 0.14 0.63
CA PRO A 154 -22.27 0.74 1.94
C PRO A 154 -22.42 -0.33 3.02
N ASN A 155 -21.32 -0.66 3.69
CA ASN A 155 -21.32 -1.44 4.92
C ASN A 155 -21.28 -0.48 6.12
N PHE A 156 -22.21 -0.64 7.06
CA PHE A 156 -22.33 0.25 8.20
C PHE A 156 -21.69 -0.37 9.43
N VAL A 157 -20.99 0.44 10.21
CA VAL A 157 -20.39 0.03 11.48
C VAL A 157 -20.56 1.18 12.47
N ARG A 158 -20.99 0.89 13.71
CA ARG A 158 -20.94 1.90 14.77
C ARG A 158 -19.51 1.99 15.29
N THR A 159 -18.94 3.20 15.19
CA THR A 159 -17.61 3.54 15.68
C THR A 159 -17.68 4.91 16.34
N ASN A 160 -17.19 5.02 17.57
CA ASN A 160 -17.19 6.24 18.38
C ASN A 160 -18.61 6.87 18.50
N SER A 161 -19.60 6.02 18.77
CA SER A 161 -21.06 6.31 18.78
C SER A 161 -21.68 6.75 17.44
N ILE A 162 -20.87 6.97 16.40
CA ILE A 162 -21.32 7.41 15.06
C ILE A 162 -21.53 6.19 14.16
N VAL A 163 -22.56 6.23 13.30
CA VAL A 163 -22.72 5.24 12.21
C VAL A 163 -21.80 5.63 11.06
N VAL A 164 -20.66 4.94 10.94
CA VAL A 164 -19.70 5.14 9.85
C VAL A 164 -20.11 4.26 8.68
N THR A 165 -20.09 4.81 7.46
CA THR A 165 -20.22 4.03 6.22
C THR A 165 -18.83 3.67 5.71
N HIS A 166 -18.47 2.39 5.82
CA HIS A 166 -17.33 1.83 5.11
C HIS A 166 -17.82 1.32 3.75
N TRP A 167 -17.10 1.63 2.68
CA TRP A 167 -17.45 1.11 1.36
C TRP A 167 -16.72 -0.20 1.12
N VAL A 168 -17.45 -1.23 0.69
CA VAL A 168 -16.89 -2.56 0.44
C VAL A 168 -17.15 -3.00 -0.99
N ASN A 169 -16.25 -3.81 -1.54
CA ASN A 169 -16.54 -4.50 -2.80
C ASN A 169 -17.51 -5.68 -2.58
N GLU A 170 -17.84 -6.39 -3.67
CA GLU A 170 -18.70 -7.58 -3.66
C GLU A 170 -18.28 -8.63 -2.62
N GLN A 171 -16.96 -8.87 -2.47
CA GLN A 171 -16.38 -9.82 -1.52
C GLN A 171 -16.24 -9.27 -0.09
N GLY A 172 -16.88 -8.13 0.24
CA GLY A 172 -16.86 -7.54 1.57
C GLY A 172 -15.55 -6.84 1.96
N LYS A 173 -14.58 -6.73 1.03
CA LYS A 173 -13.29 -6.08 1.27
C LYS A 173 -13.43 -4.56 1.19
N GLU A 174 -12.89 -3.86 2.18
CA GLU A 174 -12.89 -2.39 2.24
C GLU A 174 -12.25 -1.77 0.98
N SER A 175 -12.97 -0.82 0.39
CA SER A 175 -12.62 -0.04 -0.78
C SER A 175 -12.46 1.43 -0.40
N LYS A 176 -11.51 2.12 -1.03
CA LYS A 176 -11.29 3.55 -0.78
C LYS A 176 -12.26 4.39 -1.59
N LEU A 177 -12.71 5.50 -1.00
CA LEU A 177 -13.41 6.55 -1.75
C LEU A 177 -12.50 7.06 -2.88
N LYS A 178 -13.09 7.31 -4.05
CA LYS A 178 -12.46 8.09 -5.13
C LYS A 178 -12.37 9.54 -4.67
N GLU A 179 -11.31 10.23 -5.09
CA GLU A 179 -11.09 11.65 -4.80
C GLU A 179 -12.26 12.50 -5.37
N ALA A 180 -12.49 13.68 -4.79
CA ALA A 180 -13.49 14.60 -5.32
C ALA A 180 -13.18 15.00 -6.77
N VAL A 181 -14.21 15.06 -7.61
CA VAL A 181 -14.11 15.45 -9.03
C VAL A 181 -13.62 16.91 -9.16
N TRP A 182 -14.01 17.76 -8.21
CA TRP A 182 -13.61 19.16 -8.13
C TRP A 182 -13.34 19.58 -6.68
N LYS A 183 -12.12 19.34 -6.19
CA LYS A 183 -11.71 19.66 -4.82
C LYS A 183 -11.38 21.16 -4.67
N ILE A 184 -12.28 21.90 -4.03
CA ILE A 184 -12.14 23.35 -3.79
C ILE A 184 -10.83 23.63 -3.03
N GLY A 185 -10.05 24.59 -3.52
CA GLY A 185 -8.74 24.99 -2.98
C GLY A 185 -7.52 24.25 -3.55
N ASP A 186 -7.71 23.13 -4.28
CA ASP A 186 -6.62 22.45 -4.98
C ASP A 186 -6.29 23.12 -6.33
N GLU A 187 -5.25 22.67 -7.03
CA GLU A 187 -4.88 23.19 -8.35
C GLU A 187 -5.85 22.78 -9.48
N VAL A 188 -6.22 23.74 -10.34
CA VAL A 188 -7.02 23.46 -11.54
C VAL A 188 -6.20 22.66 -12.56
N ARG A 189 -6.81 21.61 -13.14
CA ARG A 189 -6.22 20.80 -14.22
C ARG A 189 -6.80 21.26 -15.56
N PHE A 190 -6.13 22.21 -16.21
CA PHE A 190 -6.67 22.88 -17.40
C PHE A 190 -6.73 22.04 -18.68
N ASP A 191 -6.17 20.83 -18.69
CA ASP A 191 -6.14 19.92 -19.84
C ASP A 191 -7.02 18.67 -19.67
N SER A 192 -7.87 18.61 -18.64
CA SER A 192 -8.73 17.44 -18.34
C SER A 192 -10.23 17.68 -18.54
N GLU A 193 -10.64 18.59 -19.41
CA GLU A 193 -12.07 18.93 -19.63
C GLU A 193 -12.91 17.73 -20.10
N LEU A 194 -12.36 16.85 -20.95
CA LEU A 194 -13.06 15.65 -21.43
C LEU A 194 -13.31 14.66 -20.28
N ASP A 195 -12.30 14.39 -19.45
CA ASP A 195 -12.43 13.47 -18.32
C ASP A 195 -13.27 14.08 -17.19
N LEU A 196 -13.27 15.41 -17.06
CA LEU A 196 -14.17 16.13 -16.18
C LEU A 196 -15.62 16.01 -16.65
N ARG A 197 -15.89 16.11 -17.97
CA ARG A 197 -17.21 15.82 -18.55
C ARG A 197 -17.64 14.38 -18.32
N LYS A 198 -16.76 13.38 -18.52
CA LYS A 198 -17.03 11.96 -18.18
C LYS A 198 -17.43 11.83 -16.69
N GLN A 199 -16.69 12.45 -15.78
CA GLN A 199 -16.95 12.40 -14.33
C GLN A 199 -18.24 13.12 -13.93
N VAL A 200 -18.57 14.25 -14.56
CA VAL A 200 -19.84 14.97 -14.33
C VAL A 200 -21.04 14.15 -14.81
N ILE A 201 -20.95 13.52 -15.98
CA ILE A 201 -22.00 12.61 -16.49
C ILE A 201 -22.17 11.42 -15.52
N GLN A 202 -21.08 10.83 -15.03
CA GLN A 202 -21.17 9.76 -14.01
C GLN A 202 -21.80 10.26 -12.71
N ALA A 203 -21.43 11.45 -12.22
CA ALA A 203 -22.01 12.05 -11.02
C ALA A 203 -23.53 12.24 -11.15
N ILE A 204 -24.01 12.72 -12.30
CA ILE A 204 -25.45 12.85 -12.60
C ILE A 204 -26.12 11.46 -12.71
N ALA A 205 -25.44 10.49 -13.31
CA ALA A 205 -25.90 9.11 -13.43
C ALA A 205 -25.98 8.35 -12.08
N ASP A 206 -25.25 8.79 -11.05
CA ASP A 206 -25.36 8.30 -9.65
C ASP A 206 -26.60 8.86 -8.93
N LEU A 207 -27.01 10.09 -9.29
CA LEU A 207 -28.24 10.73 -8.80
C LEU A 207 -29.51 10.16 -9.45
N GLY A 208 -29.37 9.28 -10.44
CA GLY A 208 -30.48 8.54 -11.06
C GLY A 208 -30.71 8.86 -12.55
N PHE A 209 -29.81 9.58 -13.22
CA PHE A 209 -30.02 10.16 -14.55
C PHE A 209 -28.94 9.72 -15.55
N SER A 210 -29.02 8.51 -16.12
CA SER A 210 -27.96 7.98 -17.01
C SER A 210 -28.09 8.37 -18.50
N GLN A 211 -28.94 9.34 -18.84
CA GLN A 211 -29.16 9.81 -20.22
C GLN A 211 -28.98 11.34 -20.34
N SER A 212 -28.27 11.97 -19.40
CA SER A 212 -28.00 13.40 -19.41
C SER A 212 -26.96 13.80 -20.47
N ASP A 213 -27.17 14.96 -21.10
CA ASP A 213 -26.12 15.65 -21.85
C ASP A 213 -25.77 16.99 -21.18
N VAL A 214 -24.47 17.26 -21.08
CA VAL A 214 -23.91 18.39 -20.34
C VAL A 214 -22.74 19.02 -21.09
N LEU A 215 -22.67 20.34 -21.04
CA LEU A 215 -21.47 21.10 -21.35
C LEU A 215 -20.72 21.41 -20.04
N VAL A 216 -19.40 21.28 -20.06
CA VAL A 216 -18.53 21.61 -18.93
C VAL A 216 -17.48 22.61 -19.40
N ARG A 217 -17.26 23.68 -18.62
CA ARG A 217 -16.25 24.71 -18.91
C ARG A 217 -15.75 25.38 -17.64
N PHE A 218 -14.54 25.94 -17.69
CA PHE A 218 -14.00 26.79 -16.63
C PHE A 218 -14.34 28.27 -16.87
N ASP A 219 -14.69 29.00 -15.82
CA ASP A 219 -14.67 30.46 -15.80
C ASP A 219 -13.55 30.93 -14.86
N VAL A 220 -12.64 31.80 -15.31
CA VAL A 220 -11.32 32.00 -14.65
C VAL A 220 -11.12 33.45 -14.21
N ASP A 221 -11.34 33.72 -12.91
CA ASP A 221 -11.01 35.00 -12.29
C ASP A 221 -9.53 35.07 -11.93
N ARG A 222 -8.76 35.77 -12.78
CA ARG A 222 -7.32 36.00 -12.58
C ARG A 222 -7.02 37.06 -11.50
N THR A 223 -8.04 37.74 -10.99
CA THR A 223 -7.96 38.68 -9.87
C THR A 223 -7.93 37.91 -8.55
N GLN A 224 -8.90 37.01 -8.36
CA GLN A 224 -9.00 36.13 -7.19
C GLN A 224 -8.11 34.89 -7.27
N GLN A 225 -7.56 34.58 -8.46
CA GLN A 225 -6.77 33.37 -8.74
C GLN A 225 -7.58 32.07 -8.55
N THR A 226 -8.85 32.11 -8.92
CA THR A 226 -9.78 30.98 -8.85
C THR A 226 -10.39 30.69 -10.20
N ALA A 227 -10.79 29.43 -10.42
CA ALA A 227 -11.69 29.06 -11.51
C ALA A 227 -13.00 28.52 -10.93
N THR A 228 -14.13 28.97 -11.46
CA THR A 228 -15.43 28.37 -11.20
C THR A 228 -15.69 27.27 -12.22
N LEU A 229 -16.11 26.10 -11.77
CA LEU A 229 -16.55 25.01 -12.65
C LEU A 229 -18.00 25.26 -13.06
N ILE A 230 -18.23 25.51 -14.35
CA ILE A 230 -19.58 25.66 -14.91
C ILE A 230 -20.02 24.35 -15.53
N VAL A 231 -21.12 23.79 -15.03
CA VAL A 231 -21.81 22.62 -15.60
C VAL A 231 -23.16 23.10 -16.13
N GLU A 232 -23.34 23.06 -17.45
CA GLU A 232 -24.60 23.44 -18.10
C GLU A 232 -25.32 22.18 -18.59
N ILE A 233 -26.49 21.91 -18.02
CA ILE A 233 -27.25 20.70 -18.32
C ILE A 233 -28.19 20.98 -19.50
N LEU A 234 -27.93 20.31 -20.63
CA LEU A 234 -28.68 20.47 -21.87
C LEU A 234 -29.93 19.58 -21.86
N ASP A 235 -29.75 18.33 -21.43
CA ASP A 235 -30.82 17.42 -21.04
C ASP A 235 -30.42 16.66 -19.76
N GLU A 236 -31.40 16.41 -18.89
CA GLU A 236 -31.23 15.56 -17.70
C GLU A 236 -31.47 14.08 -18.05
N GLY A 237 -32.28 13.81 -19.09
CA GLY A 237 -32.81 12.48 -19.37
C GLY A 237 -33.84 12.03 -18.32
N ALA A 238 -34.23 10.75 -18.39
CA ALA A 238 -35.21 10.16 -17.48
C ALA A 238 -34.59 9.67 -16.16
N MET A 239 -35.27 9.92 -15.04
CA MET A 239 -34.97 9.27 -13.77
C MET A 239 -35.15 7.75 -13.85
N HIS A 240 -34.18 7.00 -13.31
CA HIS A 240 -34.30 5.56 -13.14
C HIS A 240 -35.52 5.18 -12.29
N ARG A 241 -36.26 4.16 -12.74
CA ARG A 241 -37.32 3.50 -11.97
C ARG A 241 -37.04 2.02 -11.82
N ILE A 242 -37.72 1.36 -10.89
CA ILE A 242 -37.69 -0.09 -10.72
C ILE A 242 -38.71 -0.74 -11.66
N ASN A 243 -38.28 -1.53 -12.64
CA ASN A 243 -39.20 -2.38 -13.41
C ASN A 243 -39.39 -3.76 -12.77
N GLU A 244 -38.37 -4.28 -12.09
CA GLU A 244 -38.35 -5.59 -11.46
C GLU A 244 -37.54 -5.53 -10.16
N ILE A 245 -37.94 -6.30 -9.14
CA ILE A 245 -37.12 -6.51 -7.93
C ILE A 245 -36.81 -8.00 -7.80
N ARG A 246 -35.54 -8.34 -7.59
CA ARG A 246 -35.05 -9.68 -7.25
C ARG A 246 -34.43 -9.65 -5.87
N ILE A 247 -34.79 -10.58 -5.00
CA ILE A 247 -34.21 -10.76 -3.67
C ILE A 247 -33.61 -12.16 -3.61
N GLN A 248 -32.42 -12.29 -3.03
CA GLN A 248 -31.68 -13.55 -2.91
C GLN A 248 -30.97 -13.65 -1.56
N GLY A 249 -30.81 -14.88 -1.07
CA GLY A 249 -30.16 -15.19 0.20
C GLY A 249 -31.06 -15.05 1.44
N ASN A 250 -32.34 -14.71 1.23
CA ASN A 250 -33.37 -14.76 2.26
C ASN A 250 -33.94 -16.19 2.38
N SER A 251 -33.77 -16.79 3.56
CA SER A 251 -34.19 -18.14 3.95
C SER A 251 -35.20 -18.16 5.10
N ILE A 252 -35.26 -17.06 5.87
CA ILE A 252 -36.16 -16.81 6.99
C ILE A 252 -37.29 -15.86 6.56
N ASN A 253 -36.94 -14.75 5.90
CA ASN A 253 -37.92 -13.72 5.49
C ASN A 253 -38.43 -13.97 4.06
N THR A 254 -39.73 -13.76 3.82
CA THR A 254 -40.27 -13.71 2.45
C THR A 254 -39.85 -12.43 1.73
N ASN A 255 -39.96 -12.44 0.40
CA ASN A 255 -39.74 -11.24 -0.40
C ASN A 255 -40.71 -10.12 0.00
N GLU A 256 -41.98 -10.42 0.30
CA GLU A 256 -42.94 -9.41 0.74
C GLU A 256 -42.57 -8.80 2.10
N GLN A 257 -42.08 -9.60 3.07
CA GLN A 257 -41.66 -9.08 4.38
C GLN A 257 -40.53 -8.05 4.24
N ILE A 258 -39.51 -8.36 3.42
CA ILE A 258 -38.39 -7.44 3.16
C ILE A 258 -38.88 -6.18 2.41
N LEU A 259 -39.72 -6.33 1.38
CA LEU A 259 -40.26 -5.20 0.59
C LEU A 259 -41.17 -4.28 1.41
N ASN A 260 -42.04 -4.84 2.25
CA ASN A 260 -42.93 -4.10 3.14
C ASN A 260 -42.12 -3.32 4.19
N TYR A 261 -41.13 -3.97 4.81
CA TYR A 261 -40.22 -3.32 5.75
C TYR A 261 -39.48 -2.15 5.10
N LEU A 262 -38.91 -2.37 3.91
CA LEU A 262 -38.21 -1.33 3.14
C LEU A 262 -39.14 -0.24 2.59
N SER A 263 -40.43 -0.53 2.45
CA SER A 263 -41.44 0.36 1.86
C SER A 263 -41.11 0.69 0.39
N MET A 264 -40.97 -0.36 -0.42
CA MET A 264 -40.50 -0.30 -1.81
C MET A 264 -41.34 -1.18 -2.74
N ALA A 265 -41.64 -0.68 -3.93
CA ALA A 265 -42.41 -1.38 -4.97
C ALA A 265 -41.77 -1.25 -6.37
N THR A 266 -42.40 -1.82 -7.40
CA THR A 266 -42.07 -1.48 -8.79
C THR A 266 -42.65 -0.10 -9.15
N GLY A 267 -42.06 0.57 -10.14
CA GLY A 267 -42.34 1.96 -10.52
C GLY A 267 -41.63 3.01 -9.66
N ASP A 268 -41.09 2.64 -8.50
CA ASP A 268 -40.34 3.51 -7.58
C ASP A 268 -39.08 4.11 -8.22
N ILE A 269 -38.74 5.34 -7.83
CA ILE A 269 -37.50 6.01 -8.26
C ILE A 269 -36.29 5.45 -7.49
N VAL A 270 -35.18 5.18 -8.20
CA VAL A 270 -33.91 4.70 -7.62
C VAL A 270 -32.76 5.66 -7.91
N ASN A 271 -32.07 6.03 -6.84
CA ASN A 271 -30.77 6.72 -6.86
C ASN A 271 -29.88 6.19 -5.73
N HIS A 272 -28.60 6.54 -5.75
CA HIS A 272 -27.62 6.02 -4.79
C HIS A 272 -28.02 6.28 -3.32
N ASN A 273 -28.58 7.46 -3.01
CA ASN A 273 -29.01 7.84 -1.66
C ASN A 273 -30.15 6.96 -1.15
N ARG A 274 -31.17 6.65 -1.98
CA ARG A 274 -32.26 5.74 -1.58
C ARG A 274 -31.75 4.33 -1.33
N LEU A 275 -30.82 3.83 -2.16
CA LEU A 275 -30.20 2.51 -1.95
C LEU A 275 -29.45 2.49 -0.60
N GLN A 276 -28.59 3.48 -0.33
CA GLN A 276 -27.86 3.58 0.94
C GLN A 276 -28.79 3.63 2.16
N GLN A 277 -29.90 4.37 2.09
CA GLN A 277 -30.91 4.42 3.15
C GLN A 277 -31.58 3.05 3.38
N MET A 278 -31.91 2.32 2.32
CA MET A 278 -32.51 0.98 2.42
C MET A 278 -31.52 -0.04 2.98
N THR A 279 -30.25 -0.03 2.55
CA THR A 279 -29.19 -0.85 3.18
C THR A 279 -29.06 -0.54 4.66
N LYS A 280 -29.06 0.75 5.03
CA LYS A 280 -28.97 1.17 6.44
C LYS A 280 -30.14 0.64 7.28
N ARG A 281 -31.38 0.72 6.78
CA ARG A 281 -32.56 0.18 7.48
C ARG A 281 -32.45 -1.33 7.74
N LEU A 282 -31.99 -2.10 6.76
CA LEU A 282 -31.75 -3.55 6.96
C LEU A 282 -30.65 -3.82 7.99
N TRP A 283 -29.54 -3.07 7.96
CA TRP A 283 -28.47 -3.19 8.96
C TRP A 283 -28.95 -2.80 10.38
N GLU A 284 -29.73 -1.72 10.52
CA GLU A 284 -30.31 -1.29 11.80
C GLU A 284 -31.31 -2.31 12.38
N SER A 285 -31.91 -3.18 11.55
CA SER A 285 -32.74 -4.31 12.01
C SER A 285 -31.97 -5.42 12.73
N GLY A 286 -30.64 -5.48 12.56
CA GLY A 286 -29.74 -6.47 13.16
C GLY A 286 -29.91 -7.91 12.69
N ARG A 287 -30.76 -8.20 11.70
CA ARG A 287 -31.07 -9.56 11.25
C ARG A 287 -30.20 -10.11 10.12
N PHE A 288 -29.43 -9.23 9.48
CA PHE A 288 -28.64 -9.54 8.29
C PHE A 288 -27.17 -9.25 8.54
N LYS A 289 -26.29 -10.16 8.11
CA LYS A 289 -24.83 -10.01 8.14
C LYS A 289 -24.30 -9.31 6.89
N LYS A 290 -24.89 -9.61 5.72
CA LYS A 290 -24.62 -8.98 4.43
C LYS A 290 -25.90 -8.36 3.86
N GLN A 291 -25.78 -7.18 3.24
CA GLN A 291 -26.84 -6.54 2.44
C GLN A 291 -26.17 -5.82 1.26
N GLN A 292 -26.51 -6.16 0.02
CA GLN A 292 -25.98 -5.50 -1.18
C GLN A 292 -27.09 -5.24 -2.19
N PHE A 293 -27.36 -3.97 -2.49
CA PHE A 293 -28.26 -3.55 -3.56
C PHE A 293 -27.48 -3.24 -4.84
N ARG A 294 -27.93 -3.79 -5.97
CA ARG A 294 -27.44 -3.49 -7.32
C ARG A 294 -28.61 -3.07 -8.20
N PHE A 295 -28.49 -1.93 -8.86
CA PHE A 295 -29.48 -1.48 -9.85
C PHE A 295 -28.90 -1.61 -11.26
N ASP A 296 -29.41 -2.55 -12.04
CA ASP A 296 -28.96 -2.75 -13.42
C ASP A 296 -29.66 -1.76 -14.35
N LYS A 297 -28.90 -0.75 -14.81
CA LYS A 297 -29.45 0.42 -15.52
C LYS A 297 -30.19 0.08 -16.83
N PRO A 298 -29.72 -0.85 -17.70
CA PRO A 298 -30.39 -1.17 -18.96
C PRO A 298 -31.70 -1.95 -18.79
N THR A 299 -31.76 -2.89 -17.83
CA THR A 299 -32.99 -3.67 -17.55
C THR A 299 -33.95 -2.96 -16.60
N GLN A 300 -33.43 -2.05 -15.78
CA GLN A 300 -34.11 -1.42 -14.64
C GLN A 300 -34.52 -2.44 -13.56
N THR A 301 -33.81 -3.57 -13.46
CA THR A 301 -33.95 -4.56 -12.39
C THR A 301 -33.13 -4.15 -11.17
N LEU A 302 -33.79 -4.06 -10.01
CA LEU A 302 -33.13 -3.93 -8.71
C LEU A 302 -32.88 -5.32 -8.13
N SER A 303 -31.62 -5.68 -7.87
CA SER A 303 -31.25 -6.91 -7.17
C SER A 303 -30.79 -6.60 -5.74
N LEU A 304 -31.33 -7.33 -4.77
CA LEU A 304 -30.91 -7.31 -3.37
C LEU A 304 -30.37 -8.69 -2.99
N GLU A 305 -29.09 -8.75 -2.64
CA GLU A 305 -28.47 -9.90 -2.01
C GLU A 305 -28.39 -9.67 -0.50
N VAL A 306 -28.88 -10.62 0.31
CA VAL A 306 -28.73 -10.61 1.77
C VAL A 306 -28.09 -11.90 2.28
N GLU A 307 -27.46 -11.82 3.46
CA GLU A 307 -27.15 -13.00 4.28
C GLU A 307 -27.84 -12.83 5.62
N GLU A 308 -28.74 -13.75 5.97
CA GLU A 308 -29.50 -13.72 7.22
C GLU A 308 -28.76 -14.39 8.40
N CYS A 309 -29.20 -14.08 9.62
CA CYS A 309 -28.76 -14.76 10.83
C CYS A 309 -29.82 -15.77 11.27
N ASN A 310 -29.55 -17.06 11.04
CA ASN A 310 -30.48 -18.20 11.22
C ASN A 310 -30.96 -18.45 12.66
N GLU A 311 -30.56 -17.62 13.61
CA GLU A 311 -30.93 -17.66 15.03
C GLU A 311 -31.96 -16.58 15.39
N LEU A 312 -32.29 -15.68 14.46
CA LEU A 312 -33.09 -14.49 14.73
C LEU A 312 -34.49 -14.60 14.11
N PRO A 313 -35.52 -14.00 14.76
CA PRO A 313 -36.88 -14.00 14.23
C PRO A 313 -37.00 -13.13 12.96
N PRO A 314 -38.06 -13.32 12.15
CA PRO A 314 -38.42 -12.47 11.03
C PRO A 314 -38.38 -10.95 11.29
N ILE A 315 -38.28 -10.17 10.22
CA ILE A 315 -38.08 -8.72 10.22
C ILE A 315 -39.32 -7.92 10.68
N ASP A 316 -40.49 -8.52 10.56
CA ASP A 316 -41.79 -8.03 11.00
C ASP A 316 -42.16 -8.47 12.44
N GLU A 317 -41.50 -9.51 12.97
CA GLU A 317 -41.63 -9.87 14.39
C GLU A 317 -40.84 -8.90 15.31
N PRO A 318 -41.35 -8.57 16.51
CA PRO A 318 -40.63 -7.71 17.45
C PRO A 318 -39.45 -8.45 18.12
N THR A 319 -38.34 -7.74 18.34
CA THR A 319 -37.20 -8.27 19.11
C THR A 319 -37.53 -8.42 20.59
N ASN A 320 -37.03 -9.46 21.24
CA ASN A 320 -37.29 -9.69 22.67
C ASN A 320 -36.54 -8.69 23.59
N GLN A 321 -36.85 -8.71 24.89
CA GLN A 321 -36.25 -7.79 25.88
C GLN A 321 -34.72 -7.93 25.94
N THR A 322 -34.20 -9.15 25.88
CA THR A 322 -32.75 -9.45 25.89
C THR A 322 -32.05 -8.85 24.67
N ALA A 323 -32.61 -9.01 23.47
CA ALA A 323 -32.13 -8.40 22.23
C ALA A 323 -32.17 -6.87 22.31
N THR A 324 -33.19 -6.30 22.96
CA THR A 324 -33.31 -4.86 23.18
C THR A 324 -32.17 -4.32 24.05
N VAL A 325 -31.82 -5.01 25.13
CA VAL A 325 -30.66 -4.66 25.97
C VAL A 325 -29.34 -4.86 25.23
N LEU A 326 -29.22 -5.91 24.42
CA LEU A 326 -28.02 -6.18 23.62
C LEU A 326 -27.80 -5.16 22.48
N MET A 327 -28.86 -4.56 21.93
CA MET A 327 -28.75 -3.40 21.04
C MET A 327 -28.20 -2.17 21.78
N LYS A 328 -28.62 -1.92 23.02
CA LYS A 328 -28.02 -0.86 23.86
C LYS A 328 -26.55 -1.17 24.15
N ALA A 329 -26.20 -2.41 24.46
CA ALA A 329 -24.81 -2.83 24.71
C ALA A 329 -23.91 -2.64 23.48
N SER A 330 -24.36 -3.07 22.29
CA SER A 330 -23.67 -2.81 21.01
C SER A 330 -23.44 -1.30 20.79
N HIS A 331 -24.45 -0.46 21.08
CA HIS A 331 -24.29 0.99 20.99
C HIS A 331 -23.33 1.55 22.05
N TRP A 332 -23.44 1.14 23.32
CA TRP A 332 -22.54 1.58 24.39
C TRP A 332 -21.08 1.18 24.11
N LEU A 333 -20.84 -0.05 23.65
CA LEU A 333 -19.52 -0.52 23.24
C LEU A 333 -18.96 0.27 22.05
N SER A 334 -19.80 0.60 21.06
CA SER A 334 -19.38 1.49 19.97
C SER A 334 -18.96 2.90 20.43
N GLY A 335 -19.35 3.32 21.65
CA GLY A 335 -19.03 4.63 22.20
C GLY A 335 -17.74 4.73 23.03
N VAL A 336 -17.00 3.64 23.23
CA VAL A 336 -15.83 3.56 24.14
C VAL A 336 -14.84 4.72 23.95
N ALA A 337 -14.21 4.85 22.78
CA ALA A 337 -13.21 5.89 22.56
C ALA A 337 -13.80 7.32 22.50
N ALA A 338 -15.11 7.46 22.24
CA ALA A 338 -15.80 8.76 22.32
C ALA A 338 -16.04 9.23 23.77
N ARG A 339 -16.04 8.32 24.75
CA ARG A 339 -16.06 8.63 26.19
C ARG A 339 -14.67 8.83 26.78
N GLY A 340 -13.61 8.46 26.05
CA GLY A 340 -12.25 8.36 26.60
C GLY A 340 -12.04 7.12 27.47
N ASP A 341 -12.89 6.10 27.37
CA ASP A 341 -12.63 4.80 28.00
C ASP A 341 -11.52 4.07 27.25
N ASP A 342 -10.55 3.52 27.99
CA ASP A 342 -9.62 2.52 27.48
C ASP A 342 -10.21 1.12 27.69
N ILE A 343 -9.87 0.18 26.82
CA ILE A 343 -10.24 -1.24 26.95
C ILE A 343 -9.02 -2.01 27.45
N GLU A 344 -9.13 -2.64 28.61
CA GLU A 344 -8.16 -3.65 29.04
C GLU A 344 -8.74 -5.05 28.85
N THR A 345 -7.93 -5.96 28.32
CA THR A 345 -8.22 -7.39 28.22
C THR A 345 -7.05 -8.15 28.86
N PHE A 346 -7.34 -8.90 29.91
CA PHE A 346 -6.38 -9.76 30.60
C PHE A 346 -6.77 -11.22 30.42
N ASN A 347 -5.81 -12.06 30.02
CA ASN A 347 -5.97 -13.51 29.94
C ASN A 347 -4.80 -14.21 30.66
N ASP A 348 -5.10 -15.32 31.32
CA ASP A 348 -4.18 -16.12 32.11
C ASP A 348 -4.36 -17.61 31.73
N TRP A 349 -3.39 -18.15 31.01
CA TRP A 349 -3.36 -19.57 30.60
C TRP A 349 -2.44 -20.40 31.50
N GLY A 350 -2.15 -19.93 32.72
CA GLY A 350 -1.16 -20.53 33.62
C GLY A 350 0.25 -20.09 33.24
N ASP A 351 0.83 -20.77 32.25
CA ASP A 351 2.23 -20.60 31.82
C ASP A 351 2.50 -19.32 31.02
N SER A 352 1.47 -18.77 30.36
CA SER A 352 1.51 -17.48 29.69
C SER A 352 0.33 -16.61 30.11
N LYS A 353 0.58 -15.32 30.29
CA LYS A 353 -0.39 -14.29 30.67
C LYS A 353 -0.28 -13.13 29.70
N LEU A 354 -1.41 -12.64 29.19
CA LEU A 354 -1.47 -11.58 28.19
C LEU A 354 -2.34 -10.43 28.70
N LEU A 355 -1.74 -9.25 28.79
CA LEU A 355 -2.39 -7.97 29.02
C LEU A 355 -2.40 -7.18 27.71
N VAL A 356 -3.58 -6.73 27.28
CA VAL A 356 -3.77 -5.81 26.16
C VAL A 356 -4.56 -4.61 26.63
N ILE A 357 -4.05 -3.40 26.39
CA ILE A 357 -4.76 -2.13 26.66
C ILE A 357 -4.86 -1.33 25.36
N GLU A 358 -6.09 -1.01 24.96
CA GLU A 358 -6.42 -0.30 23.73
C GLU A 358 -7.09 1.04 24.03
N SER A 359 -6.59 2.11 23.43
CA SER A 359 -7.00 3.49 23.68
C SER A 359 -7.06 4.31 22.39
N SER A 360 -7.75 5.45 22.43
CA SER A 360 -7.63 6.48 21.38
C SER A 360 -6.23 7.09 21.31
N ASP A 361 -5.44 6.99 22.38
CA ASP A 361 -4.07 7.49 22.44
C ASP A 361 -2.99 6.45 22.11
N GLY A 362 -3.34 5.16 22.07
CA GLY A 362 -2.38 4.10 21.76
C GLY A 362 -2.79 2.67 22.08
N LEU A 363 -1.84 1.77 21.87
CA LEU A 363 -1.93 0.34 22.12
C LEU A 363 -0.77 -0.08 23.03
N PHE A 364 -1.06 -0.75 24.13
CA PHE A 364 -0.08 -1.43 24.95
C PHE A 364 -0.39 -2.93 24.97
N VAL A 365 0.63 -3.76 24.80
CA VAL A 365 0.54 -5.22 24.89
C VAL A 365 1.71 -5.70 25.74
N GLU A 366 1.42 -6.52 26.75
CA GLU A 366 2.42 -7.20 27.55
C GLU A 366 2.09 -8.69 27.60
N LEU A 367 3.05 -9.50 27.17
CA LEU A 367 3.05 -10.95 27.31
C LEU A 367 4.07 -11.34 28.37
N LYS A 368 3.63 -12.06 29.41
CA LYS A 368 4.48 -12.64 30.46
C LYS A 368 4.39 -14.16 30.40
N SER A 369 5.54 -14.84 30.33
CA SER A 369 5.60 -16.31 30.31
C SER A 369 6.51 -16.84 31.42
N SER A 370 6.01 -17.80 32.20
CA SER A 370 6.79 -18.56 33.18
C SER A 370 7.38 -19.84 32.57
N PHE A 371 8.27 -20.49 33.30
CA PHE A 371 8.88 -21.76 32.91
C PHE A 371 8.93 -22.71 34.09
N ASP A 372 8.29 -23.88 33.99
CA ASP A 372 8.57 -25.00 34.89
C ASP A 372 9.89 -25.68 34.49
N THR A 373 11.00 -25.00 34.79
CA THR A 373 12.33 -25.60 34.85
C THR A 373 12.90 -25.33 36.23
N SER A 374 12.98 -26.40 37.03
CA SER A 374 13.38 -26.34 38.43
C SER A 374 14.70 -25.59 38.68
N ILE A 375 14.78 -24.96 39.86
CA ILE A 375 15.95 -24.26 40.46
C ILE A 375 16.08 -22.75 40.13
N ASN A 376 15.46 -22.17 39.09
CA ASN A 376 15.33 -20.70 38.99
C ASN A 376 14.09 -20.26 38.19
N ASP A 377 13.11 -19.67 38.90
CA ASP A 377 11.94 -19.03 38.29
C ASP A 377 12.36 -17.75 37.55
N ARG A 378 12.36 -17.80 36.21
CA ARG A 378 12.74 -16.71 35.31
C ARG A 378 11.59 -16.41 34.37
N SER A 379 10.73 -15.49 34.77
CA SER A 379 9.70 -14.96 33.88
C SER A 379 10.33 -14.22 32.68
N GLU A 380 9.90 -14.60 31.48
CA GLU A 380 10.10 -13.81 30.27
C GLU A 380 8.99 -12.76 30.16
N THR A 381 9.32 -11.61 29.59
CA THR A 381 8.34 -10.55 29.31
C THR A 381 8.65 -9.93 27.96
N MET A 382 7.64 -9.85 27.10
CA MET A 382 7.70 -9.21 25.79
C MET A 382 6.61 -8.15 25.72
N SER A 383 7.02 -6.90 25.50
CA SER A 383 6.14 -5.74 25.64
C SER A 383 6.18 -4.87 24.39
N LEU A 384 5.02 -4.44 23.93
CA LEU A 384 4.82 -3.58 22.76
C LEU A 384 4.02 -2.35 23.18
N LEU A 385 4.52 -1.17 22.85
CA LEU A 385 3.84 0.11 23.01
C LEU A 385 3.75 0.79 21.65
N ILE A 386 2.58 1.31 21.30
CA ILE A 386 2.39 2.22 20.18
C ILE A 386 1.60 3.42 20.67
N ASP A 387 2.15 4.62 20.57
CA ASP A 387 1.45 5.87 20.86
C ASP A 387 1.60 6.87 19.68
N ARG A 388 1.21 8.13 19.87
CA ARG A 388 1.26 9.15 18.81
C ARG A 388 2.69 9.54 18.39
N ASP A 389 3.67 9.34 19.27
CA ASP A 389 5.07 9.74 19.08
C ASP A 389 5.97 8.56 18.68
N MET A 390 5.70 7.35 19.19
CA MET A 390 6.63 6.22 19.10
C MET A 390 5.98 4.83 19.02
N PHE A 391 6.68 3.95 18.33
CA PHE A 391 6.56 2.49 18.44
C PHE A 391 7.73 1.97 19.28
N VAL A 392 7.46 1.09 20.24
CA VAL A 392 8.45 0.37 21.04
C VAL A 392 8.14 -1.12 21.05
N LEU A 393 9.16 -1.95 20.88
CA LEU A 393 9.12 -3.37 21.19
C LEU A 393 10.31 -3.72 22.09
N ASN A 394 10.02 -4.29 23.26
CA ASN A 394 11.00 -4.71 24.26
C ASN A 394 10.86 -6.22 24.57
N HIS A 395 11.93 -6.84 25.04
CA HIS A 395 11.97 -8.24 25.47
C HIS A 395 12.97 -8.37 26.62
N SER A 396 12.56 -8.91 27.78
CA SER A 396 13.34 -8.88 29.02
C SER A 396 14.68 -9.63 28.97
N ARG A 397 14.91 -10.45 27.93
CA ARG A 397 16.19 -11.13 27.66
C ARG A 397 17.12 -10.37 26.70
N LEU A 398 16.75 -9.17 26.25
CA LEU A 398 17.58 -8.28 25.44
C LEU A 398 17.99 -7.03 26.24
N PRO A 399 19.24 -6.55 26.11
CA PRO A 399 19.71 -5.33 26.78
C PRO A 399 19.29 -4.04 26.05
N GLU A 400 18.69 -4.14 24.87
CA GLU A 400 18.28 -3.05 23.99
C GLU A 400 16.80 -3.22 23.62
N CYS A 401 16.10 -2.13 23.27
CA CYS A 401 14.76 -2.18 22.69
C CYS A 401 14.73 -1.63 21.25
N LEU A 402 13.76 -2.11 20.46
CA LEU A 402 13.40 -1.51 19.17
C LEU A 402 12.55 -0.29 19.44
N ARG A 403 13.01 0.89 19.00
CA ARG A 403 12.32 2.18 19.16
C ARG A 403 12.31 2.91 17.82
N ILE A 404 11.12 3.31 17.38
CA ILE A 404 10.93 4.04 16.11
C ILE A 404 10.01 5.24 16.38
N ARG A 405 10.40 6.45 15.99
CA ARG A 405 9.51 7.62 15.99
C ARG A 405 8.45 7.52 14.90
N LEU A 406 7.20 7.77 15.28
CA LEU A 406 6.04 7.82 14.38
C LEU A 406 5.72 9.25 13.94
N SER A 407 6.17 10.26 14.69
CA SER A 407 6.05 11.68 14.32
C SER A 407 6.79 12.07 13.03
N SER A 408 7.79 11.27 12.62
CA SER A 408 8.49 11.38 11.34
C SER A 408 7.86 10.55 10.21
N MET A 409 6.62 10.05 10.35
CA MET A 409 5.95 9.28 9.31
C MET A 409 4.78 10.03 8.66
N ASP A 410 4.80 10.09 7.32
CA ASP A 410 3.66 10.47 6.47
C ASP A 410 2.47 9.51 6.58
N GLY A 411 2.67 8.34 7.18
CA GLY A 411 1.69 7.28 7.29
C GLY A 411 0.73 7.42 8.48
N GLN A 412 -0.17 6.45 8.59
CA GLN A 412 -1.05 6.25 9.74
C GLN A 412 -1.09 4.77 10.10
N ILE A 413 -0.92 4.44 11.37
CA ILE A 413 -1.19 3.12 11.93
C ILE A 413 -2.63 3.13 12.45
N GLN A 414 -3.47 2.22 11.94
CA GLN A 414 -4.83 2.04 12.40
C GLN A 414 -4.95 0.68 13.10
N PHE A 415 -5.60 0.66 14.26
CA PHE A 415 -6.03 -0.57 14.91
C PHE A 415 -7.52 -0.54 15.22
N SER A 416 -8.17 -1.69 15.10
CA SER A 416 -9.61 -1.81 15.35
C SER A 416 -9.97 -3.16 15.95
N LYS A 417 -10.85 -3.12 16.96
CA LYS A 417 -11.36 -4.27 17.68
C LYS A 417 -12.85 -4.39 17.48
N GLU A 418 -13.32 -5.62 17.31
CA GLU A 418 -14.73 -5.95 17.15
C GLU A 418 -15.04 -7.22 17.94
N HIS A 419 -16.24 -7.28 18.51
CA HIS A 419 -16.75 -8.47 19.18
C HIS A 419 -18.16 -8.81 18.67
N PHE A 420 -18.40 -10.11 18.48
CA PHE A 420 -19.62 -10.66 17.91
C PHE A 420 -19.89 -12.08 18.42
N ALA A 421 -21.14 -12.52 18.42
CA ALA A 421 -21.52 -13.90 18.72
C ALA A 421 -20.80 -14.85 17.75
N ASP A 422 -20.08 -15.85 18.29
CA ASP A 422 -19.26 -16.73 17.45
C ASP A 422 -20.14 -17.47 16.42
N PRO A 423 -19.76 -17.61 15.13
CA PRO A 423 -20.57 -18.34 14.16
C PRO A 423 -20.98 -19.76 14.57
N GLU A 424 -20.22 -20.40 15.46
CA GLU A 424 -20.55 -21.70 16.05
C GLU A 424 -21.52 -21.51 17.25
N LYS A 425 -22.63 -22.26 17.28
CA LYS A 425 -23.77 -22.01 18.21
C LYS A 425 -23.49 -22.41 19.67
N ASP A 426 -22.57 -23.35 19.84
CA ASP A 426 -21.98 -23.86 21.06
C ASP A 426 -20.83 -23.01 21.61
N LYS A 427 -20.54 -21.86 20.95
CA LYS A 427 -19.58 -20.86 21.41
C LYS A 427 -20.28 -19.53 21.71
N PHE A 428 -19.67 -18.75 22.61
CA PHE A 428 -20.24 -17.52 23.14
C PHE A 428 -19.90 -16.30 22.26
N LEU A 429 -18.73 -15.68 22.48
CA LEU A 429 -18.28 -14.50 21.75
C LEU A 429 -16.93 -14.77 21.05
N LYS A 430 -16.81 -14.24 19.83
CA LYS A 430 -15.57 -14.11 19.08
C LYS A 430 -15.12 -12.66 19.12
N GLY A 431 -13.81 -12.45 19.30
CA GLY A 431 -13.16 -11.15 19.11
C GLY A 431 -12.31 -11.16 17.84
N THR A 432 -12.27 -10.04 17.13
CA THR A 432 -11.28 -9.80 16.08
C THR A 432 -10.50 -8.52 16.37
N PHE A 433 -9.18 -8.60 16.20
CA PHE A 433 -8.27 -7.46 16.29
C PHE A 433 -7.57 -7.30 14.95
N THR A 434 -7.64 -6.11 14.37
CA THR A 434 -6.98 -5.76 13.10
C THR A 434 -5.99 -4.64 13.34
N LEU A 435 -4.74 -4.82 12.92
CA LEU A 435 -3.70 -3.80 12.86
C LEU A 435 -3.28 -3.60 11.41
N SER A 436 -3.38 -2.37 10.91
CA SER A 436 -3.00 -1.96 9.56
C SER A 436 -2.15 -0.69 9.57
N ALA A 437 -1.44 -0.43 8.48
CA ALA A 437 -0.67 0.79 8.29
C ALA A 437 -0.85 1.31 6.86
N ASN A 438 -1.18 2.59 6.73
CA ASN A 438 -1.22 3.30 5.45
C ASN A 438 0.09 4.08 5.25
N THR A 439 0.59 4.15 4.01
CA THR A 439 1.78 4.90 3.60
C THR A 439 1.53 6.40 3.40
N ARG A 440 0.30 6.86 3.63
CA ARG A 440 -0.14 8.26 3.60
C ARG A 440 -1.20 8.48 4.67
N ARG A 441 -1.34 9.73 5.11
CA ARG A 441 -2.27 10.24 6.11
C ARG A 441 -2.77 11.62 5.67
N ASP A 442 -4.04 11.92 5.89
CA ASP A 442 -4.56 13.26 5.61
C ASP A 442 -3.99 14.27 6.61
N LYS A 443 -3.75 15.51 6.15
CA LYS A 443 -3.04 16.56 6.93
C LYS A 443 -3.61 16.84 8.32
N ASN A 444 -4.89 16.51 8.54
CA ASN A 444 -5.63 16.77 9.78
C ASN A 444 -5.75 15.51 10.69
N GLU A 445 -5.31 14.33 10.24
CA GLU A 445 -5.40 13.11 11.03
C GLU A 445 -4.15 12.83 11.88
N GLY A 446 -4.35 12.16 13.01
CA GLY A 446 -3.26 11.65 13.86
C GLY A 446 -2.53 10.46 13.24
N PRO A 447 -1.25 10.21 13.61
CA PRO A 447 -0.49 9.06 13.16
C PRO A 447 -1.04 7.73 13.69
N LEU A 448 -1.86 7.77 14.74
CA LEU A 448 -2.68 6.66 15.22
C LEU A 448 -4.16 6.88 14.99
N LYS A 449 -4.89 5.77 14.80
CA LYS A 449 -6.36 5.74 14.70
C LYS A 449 -6.90 4.45 15.32
N PHE A 450 -7.53 4.55 16.50
CA PHE A 450 -8.25 3.45 17.13
C PHE A 450 -9.74 3.49 16.77
N ASN A 451 -10.32 2.34 16.44
CA ASN A 451 -11.75 2.18 16.19
C ASN A 451 -12.29 0.94 16.91
N PHE A 452 -13.11 1.11 17.96
CA PHE A 452 -13.95 0.00 18.41
C PHE A 452 -15.17 -0.10 17.49
N ARG A 453 -15.33 -1.26 16.85
CA ARG A 453 -16.38 -1.55 15.88
C ARG A 453 -17.48 -2.39 16.52
N SER A 454 -18.74 -2.02 16.29
CA SER A 454 -19.89 -2.84 16.65
C SER A 454 -21.04 -2.64 15.66
N SER A 455 -21.72 -3.73 15.32
CA SER A 455 -22.96 -3.73 14.54
C SER A 455 -24.07 -4.46 15.32
N PRO A 456 -25.36 -4.19 15.09
CA PRO A 456 -26.44 -4.83 15.86
C PRO A 456 -26.45 -6.36 15.73
N VAL A 457 -26.23 -6.87 14.51
CA VAL A 457 -26.16 -8.31 14.19
C VAL A 457 -25.06 -9.05 14.97
N ASN A 458 -24.01 -8.35 15.41
CA ASN A 458 -22.94 -8.93 16.22
C ASN A 458 -23.44 -9.41 17.59
N TRP A 459 -24.47 -8.77 18.16
CA TRP A 459 -24.91 -9.01 19.55
C TRP A 459 -26.28 -9.69 19.66
N LEU A 460 -27.18 -9.46 18.68
CA LEU A 460 -28.54 -10.03 18.68
C LEU A 460 -28.60 -11.56 18.89
N PRO A 461 -27.74 -12.41 18.29
CA PRO A 461 -27.86 -13.88 18.41
C PRO A 461 -27.78 -14.42 19.86
N LEU A 462 -27.09 -13.71 20.77
CA LEU A 462 -27.02 -14.11 22.19
C LEU A 462 -28.39 -14.05 22.89
N ALA A 463 -29.34 -13.28 22.36
CA ALA A 463 -30.71 -13.21 22.87
C ALA A 463 -31.57 -14.45 22.56
N TYR A 464 -31.10 -15.34 21.67
CA TYR A 464 -31.89 -16.45 21.10
C TYR A 464 -31.18 -17.82 21.14
N ARG A 465 -29.86 -17.88 21.39
CA ARG A 465 -29.11 -19.15 21.52
C ARG A 465 -29.50 -19.95 22.76
N GLU A 466 -29.87 -21.22 22.61
CA GLU A 466 -30.20 -22.12 23.73
C GLU A 466 -29.02 -22.35 24.69
N SER A 467 -27.79 -22.28 24.20
CA SER A 467 -26.52 -22.44 24.96
C SER A 467 -26.21 -21.32 25.95
N VAL A 468 -26.86 -20.15 25.83
CA VAL A 468 -26.57 -18.96 26.65
C VAL A 468 -27.66 -18.79 27.70
N ASP A 469 -27.32 -18.83 28.99
CA ASP A 469 -28.25 -18.46 30.05
C ASP A 469 -28.44 -16.94 30.13
N ARG A 470 -29.64 -16.50 30.55
CA ARG A 470 -30.12 -15.12 30.49
C ARG A 470 -30.96 -14.81 31.73
N GLN A 471 -30.38 -14.06 32.67
CA GLN A 471 -31.05 -13.71 33.92
C GLN A 471 -31.17 -12.18 34.07
N PHE A 472 -32.34 -11.70 34.50
CA PHE A 472 -32.55 -10.29 34.84
C PHE A 472 -32.54 -10.12 36.36
N ILE A 473 -31.47 -9.53 36.90
CA ILE A 473 -31.23 -9.41 38.36
C ILE A 473 -30.77 -8.00 38.69
N GLY A 474 -31.42 -7.35 39.67
CA GLY A 474 -30.94 -6.08 40.25
C GLY A 474 -30.92 -4.86 39.33
N GLY A 475 -31.46 -4.97 38.10
CA GLY A 475 -31.34 -3.95 37.05
C GLY A 475 -30.33 -4.31 35.95
N GLU A 476 -29.62 -5.43 36.09
CA GLU A 476 -28.74 -5.99 35.06
C GLU A 476 -29.41 -7.13 34.29
N LEU A 477 -29.02 -7.28 33.02
CA LEU A 477 -29.06 -8.51 32.27
C LEU A 477 -27.71 -9.21 32.46
N ILE A 478 -27.74 -10.42 33.00
CA ILE A 478 -26.58 -11.31 33.11
C ILE A 478 -26.70 -12.36 31.99
N LEU A 479 -25.67 -12.44 31.15
CA LEU A 479 -25.46 -13.52 30.20
C LEU A 479 -24.38 -14.46 30.73
N THR A 480 -24.59 -15.77 30.62
CA THR A 480 -23.62 -16.79 31.08
C THR A 480 -23.47 -17.90 30.04
N HIS A 481 -22.24 -18.34 29.77
CA HIS A 481 -21.92 -19.49 28.93
C HIS A 481 -20.66 -20.19 29.45
N GLU A 482 -20.78 -21.42 29.96
CA GLU A 482 -19.72 -22.17 30.63
C GLU A 482 -19.00 -21.38 31.74
N LYS A 483 -17.83 -20.80 31.44
CA LYS A 483 -16.99 -19.96 32.33
C LYS A 483 -17.09 -18.47 32.02
N GLU A 484 -17.74 -18.09 30.93
CA GLU A 484 -17.87 -16.72 30.46
C GLU A 484 -19.13 -16.07 31.03
N SER A 485 -19.04 -14.79 31.40
CA SER A 485 -20.20 -14.01 31.84
C SER A 485 -20.11 -12.55 31.43
N ILE A 486 -21.27 -11.92 31.18
CA ILE A 486 -21.38 -10.49 30.88
C ILE A 486 -22.54 -9.90 31.67
N HIS A 487 -22.25 -8.85 32.43
CA HIS A 487 -23.23 -8.07 33.19
C HIS A 487 -23.50 -6.75 32.46
N ILE A 488 -24.76 -6.52 32.09
CA ILE A 488 -25.19 -5.40 31.26
C ILE A 488 -26.31 -4.64 31.96
N ASP A 489 -26.10 -3.36 32.26
CA ASP A 489 -27.15 -2.48 32.80
C ASP A 489 -28.32 -2.35 31.80
N VAL A 490 -29.54 -2.62 32.25
CA VAL A 490 -30.73 -2.70 31.37
C VAL A 490 -31.18 -1.33 30.87
N GLU A 491 -30.92 -0.25 31.60
CA GLU A 491 -31.34 1.10 31.20
C GLU A 491 -30.40 1.69 30.14
N SER A 492 -29.09 1.69 30.38
CA SER A 492 -28.07 2.32 29.54
C SER A 492 -27.40 1.37 28.53
N GLY A 493 -27.43 0.06 28.77
CA GLY A 493 -26.63 -0.93 28.04
C GLY A 493 -25.15 -0.97 28.45
N LYS A 494 -24.75 -0.30 29.55
CA LYS A 494 -23.37 -0.33 30.03
C LYS A 494 -22.95 -1.74 30.41
N VAL A 495 -21.83 -2.22 29.88
CA VAL A 495 -21.17 -3.45 30.35
C VAL A 495 -20.47 -3.13 31.67
N ASN A 496 -20.93 -3.72 32.76
CA ASN A 496 -20.39 -3.52 34.11
C ASN A 496 -19.26 -4.51 34.44
N GLN A 497 -19.40 -5.76 33.99
CA GLN A 497 -18.39 -6.81 34.11
C GLN A 497 -18.42 -7.70 32.86
N TRP A 498 -17.25 -8.16 32.42
CA TRP A 498 -17.10 -9.18 31.38
C TRP A 498 -15.99 -10.15 31.79
N THR A 499 -16.37 -11.39 32.09
CA THR A 499 -15.48 -12.50 32.41
C THR A 499 -15.30 -13.35 31.15
N THR A 500 -14.06 -13.66 30.76
CA THR A 500 -13.74 -14.59 29.66
C THR A 500 -13.31 -15.94 30.24
N ALA A 501 -13.26 -16.99 29.41
CA ALA A 501 -12.95 -18.34 29.88
C ALA A 501 -11.57 -18.50 30.57
N ASN A 502 -10.67 -17.53 30.35
CA ASN A 502 -9.32 -17.47 30.92
C ASN A 502 -8.99 -16.11 31.58
N GLY A 503 -9.97 -15.26 31.88
CA GLY A 503 -9.67 -13.90 32.37
C GLY A 503 -10.83 -12.91 32.36
N MET A 504 -10.54 -11.66 32.02
CA MET A 504 -11.52 -10.56 32.09
C MET A 504 -11.27 -9.45 31.06
N LEU A 505 -12.32 -8.70 30.76
CA LEU A 505 -12.28 -7.49 29.95
C LEU A 505 -12.95 -6.34 30.73
N ARG A 506 -12.25 -5.20 30.88
CA ARG A 506 -12.76 -4.01 31.58
C ARG A 506 -12.63 -2.75 30.74
N PHE A 507 -13.49 -1.78 31.03
CA PHE A 507 -13.53 -0.46 30.40
C PHE A 507 -13.34 0.61 31.48
N ALA A 508 -12.32 1.44 31.36
CA ALA A 508 -12.11 2.61 32.23
C ALA A 508 -11.17 3.62 31.58
N PRO A 509 -11.31 4.94 31.84
CA PRO A 509 -10.40 5.95 31.31
C PRO A 509 -9.03 5.89 32.00
N GLY A 510 -7.96 6.07 31.22
CA GLY A 510 -6.60 6.30 31.72
C GLY A 510 -5.79 5.03 32.06
N LEU A 511 -6.31 3.84 31.80
CA LEU A 511 -5.56 2.58 31.92
C LEU A 511 -4.32 2.57 31.02
N PHE A 512 -4.44 3.08 29.79
CA PHE A 512 -3.33 3.18 28.85
C PHE A 512 -2.25 4.13 29.34
N HIS A 513 -2.63 5.33 29.79
CA HIS A 513 -1.69 6.31 30.32
C HIS A 513 -0.98 5.83 31.58
N ALA A 514 -1.67 5.10 32.46
CA ALA A 514 -1.06 4.46 33.62
C ALA A 514 -0.01 3.41 33.21
N ALA A 515 -0.39 2.42 32.38
CA ALA A 515 0.51 1.36 31.93
C ALA A 515 1.71 1.91 31.14
N ARG A 516 1.47 2.86 30.23
CA ARG A 516 2.50 3.58 29.47
C ARG A 516 3.50 4.29 30.39
N SER A 517 3.01 4.96 31.44
CA SER A 517 3.87 5.73 32.34
C SER A 517 4.80 4.84 33.16
N THR A 518 4.30 3.71 33.67
CA THR A 518 5.11 2.69 34.34
C THR A 518 6.12 2.09 33.36
N TYR A 519 5.66 1.59 32.21
CA TYR A 519 6.51 0.92 31.22
C TYR A 519 7.65 1.81 30.70
N ILE A 520 7.41 3.10 30.47
CA ILE A 520 8.47 4.04 30.04
C ILE A 520 9.53 4.28 31.14
N GLN A 521 9.18 4.17 32.42
CA GLN A 521 10.15 4.24 33.53
C GLN A 521 10.97 2.95 33.68
N GLU A 522 10.45 1.82 33.18
CA GLU A 522 11.10 0.50 33.20
C GLU A 522 11.92 0.19 31.93
N LEU A 523 11.84 1.03 30.89
CA LEU A 523 12.62 0.86 29.66
C LEU A 523 14.12 1.11 29.89
N PRO A 524 15.03 0.28 29.35
CA PRO A 524 16.46 0.54 29.41
C PRO A 524 16.84 1.88 28.77
N GLU A 525 17.67 2.68 29.45
CA GLU A 525 18.20 3.95 28.92
C GLU A 525 19.11 3.75 27.69
N ALA A 526 19.63 2.54 27.49
CA ALA A 526 20.72 2.25 26.56
C ALA A 526 20.24 1.69 25.20
N ILE A 527 20.60 2.43 24.14
CA ILE A 527 20.64 2.01 22.73
C ILE A 527 19.25 1.81 22.09
N HIS A 528 19.06 2.43 20.92
CA HIS A 528 17.81 2.38 20.15
C HIS A 528 18.09 1.86 18.74
N ARG A 529 17.52 0.70 18.40
CA ARG A 529 17.45 0.25 17.00
C ARG A 529 16.21 0.89 16.37
N GLY A 530 16.39 1.67 15.30
CA GLY A 530 15.32 2.32 14.53
C GLY A 530 15.46 3.85 14.39
N ASP A 531 15.84 4.53 15.47
CA ASP A 531 15.92 6.01 15.53
C ASP A 531 17.08 6.66 14.73
N ASN A 532 17.98 5.86 14.15
CA ASN A 532 19.17 6.32 13.42
C ASN A 532 19.00 6.08 11.91
N SER A 533 18.79 7.15 11.14
CA SER A 533 18.23 7.08 9.76
C SER A 533 19.03 6.22 8.78
N ALA A 534 20.36 6.21 8.88
CA ALA A 534 21.24 5.55 7.92
C ALA A 534 21.22 4.00 7.93
N ASN A 535 20.56 3.36 8.91
CA ASN A 535 20.45 1.89 9.00
C ASN A 535 19.09 1.45 9.60
N ALA A 536 18.02 2.24 9.42
CA ALA A 536 16.75 2.06 10.13
C ALA A 536 16.07 0.71 9.85
N VAL A 537 16.11 0.21 8.60
CA VAL A 537 15.55 -1.08 8.19
C VAL A 537 16.44 -2.22 8.70
N THR A 538 17.76 -2.13 8.49
CA THR A 538 18.72 -3.12 8.99
C THR A 538 18.60 -3.31 10.51
N ALA A 539 18.52 -2.22 11.27
CA ALA A 539 18.38 -2.24 12.72
C ALA A 539 17.03 -2.81 13.18
N THR A 540 15.93 -2.43 12.52
CA THR A 540 14.56 -2.90 12.84
C THR A 540 14.42 -4.39 12.57
N ILE A 541 14.80 -4.85 11.37
CA ILE A 541 14.71 -6.27 11.00
C ILE A 541 15.66 -7.10 11.87
N GLY A 542 16.88 -6.63 12.13
CA GLY A 542 17.84 -7.29 13.02
C GLY A 542 17.34 -7.51 14.45
N TYR A 543 16.48 -6.62 14.97
CA TYR A 543 15.82 -6.82 16.27
C TYR A 543 14.70 -7.86 16.19
N LEU A 544 13.82 -7.76 15.19
CA LEU A 544 12.66 -8.65 15.03
C LEU A 544 13.05 -10.12 14.81
N ILE A 545 14.22 -10.38 14.22
CA ILE A 545 14.78 -11.74 14.01
C ILE A 545 15.72 -12.20 15.14
N SER A 546 15.77 -11.51 16.28
CA SER A 546 16.57 -11.91 17.45
C SER A 546 16.00 -13.15 18.14
N ASP A 547 16.86 -13.97 18.76
CA ASP A 547 16.46 -15.28 19.30
C ASP A 547 15.33 -15.21 20.35
N PRO A 548 15.32 -14.27 21.32
CA PRO A 548 14.24 -14.22 22.31
C PRO A 548 12.90 -13.84 21.68
N VAL A 549 12.86 -12.80 20.84
CA VAL A 549 11.64 -12.36 20.14
C VAL A 549 11.07 -13.48 19.27
N VAL A 550 11.93 -14.17 18.52
CA VAL A 550 11.56 -15.34 17.71
C VAL A 550 11.06 -16.51 18.55
N GLN A 551 11.72 -16.84 19.66
CA GLN A 551 11.33 -17.96 20.53
C GLN A 551 9.96 -17.71 21.16
N THR A 552 9.68 -16.48 21.59
CA THR A 552 8.38 -16.07 22.13
C THR A 552 7.30 -16.07 21.05
N MET A 553 7.55 -15.48 19.86
CA MET A 553 6.62 -15.51 18.73
C MET A 553 6.30 -16.92 18.19
N ASN A 554 7.25 -17.87 18.29
CA ASN A 554 7.01 -19.27 17.91
C ASN A 554 6.25 -20.07 19.00
N ARG A 555 6.27 -19.63 20.26
CA ARG A 555 5.61 -20.31 21.39
C ARG A 555 4.12 -20.01 21.46
N GLU A 556 3.74 -18.73 21.42
CA GLU A 556 2.35 -18.26 21.54
C GLU A 556 1.51 -18.47 20.27
N ARG A 557 1.80 -19.53 19.52
CA ARG A 557 1.49 -19.61 18.09
C ARG A 557 0.52 -20.73 17.79
N HIS A 558 -0.71 -20.35 17.44
CA HIS A 558 -1.75 -21.29 17.05
C HIS A 558 -1.42 -21.97 15.70
N GLU A 559 -2.03 -23.13 15.46
CA GLU A 559 -1.57 -24.17 14.51
C GLU A 559 -1.45 -23.73 13.03
N ALA A 560 -2.13 -22.66 12.62
CA ALA A 560 -2.29 -22.25 11.23
C ALA A 560 -1.07 -21.54 10.57
N MET A 561 0.15 -21.69 11.11
CA MET A 561 1.37 -21.06 10.59
C MET A 561 2.50 -22.08 10.32
N PRO A 562 3.27 -21.95 9.22
CA PRO A 562 4.47 -22.76 8.99
C PRO A 562 5.55 -22.38 10.02
N MET A 563 6.19 -23.35 10.69
CA MET A 563 7.27 -23.05 11.64
C MET A 563 8.46 -22.45 10.91
N VAL A 564 9.01 -21.34 11.39
CA VAL A 564 10.21 -20.74 10.82
C VAL A 564 11.42 -21.40 11.47
N GLU A 565 12.22 -22.12 10.68
CA GLU A 565 13.35 -22.90 11.16
C GLU A 565 14.43 -22.02 11.82
N ARG A 566 15.00 -22.50 12.92
CA ARG A 566 16.04 -21.78 13.68
C ARG A 566 17.28 -21.51 12.83
N GLN A 567 17.59 -22.44 11.92
CA GLN A 567 18.66 -22.36 10.94
C GLN A 567 18.41 -21.22 9.94
N ALA A 568 17.26 -21.17 9.27
CA ALA A 568 16.88 -20.06 8.39
C ALA A 568 16.93 -18.70 9.10
N ILE A 569 16.49 -18.60 10.35
CA ILE A 569 16.54 -17.34 11.12
C ILE A 569 17.98 -16.92 11.42
N SER A 570 18.84 -17.86 11.82
CA SER A 570 20.28 -17.62 12.01
C SER A 570 20.95 -17.18 10.71
N ALA A 571 20.59 -17.81 9.57
CA ALA A 571 21.04 -17.41 8.24
C ALA A 571 20.64 -15.98 7.88
N ILE A 572 19.34 -15.65 8.02
CA ILE A 572 18.82 -14.30 7.73
C ILE A 572 19.49 -13.26 8.64
N ARG A 573 19.70 -13.57 9.94
CA ARG A 573 20.40 -12.65 10.86
C ARG A 573 21.85 -12.41 10.47
N LYS A 574 22.57 -13.44 10.05
CA LYS A 574 23.93 -13.33 9.53
C LYS A 574 24.01 -12.49 8.25
N LEU A 575 23.06 -12.65 7.33
CA LEU A 575 22.98 -11.86 6.10
C LEU A 575 22.57 -10.40 6.35
N VAL A 576 21.63 -10.15 7.26
CA VAL A 576 21.21 -8.79 7.67
C VAL A 576 22.36 -8.05 8.35
N ASN A 577 23.06 -8.70 9.28
CA ASN A 577 24.29 -8.15 9.89
C ASN A 577 25.42 -7.98 8.85
N GLY A 578 25.46 -8.85 7.83
CA GLY A 578 26.28 -8.74 6.63
C GLY A 578 25.74 -7.75 5.57
N GLY A 579 24.91 -6.78 5.94
CA GLY A 579 24.54 -5.67 5.07
C GLY A 579 23.59 -6.01 3.91
N LEU A 580 22.91 -7.15 3.91
CA LEU A 580 21.90 -7.54 2.89
C LEU A 580 20.87 -6.44 2.59
N LEU A 581 20.57 -5.59 3.59
CA LEU A 581 19.56 -4.53 3.51
C LEU A 581 20.13 -3.13 3.25
N TYR A 582 21.45 -2.97 3.13
CA TYR A 582 22.13 -1.68 3.01
C TYR A 582 21.59 -0.81 1.86
N GLY A 583 21.33 -1.41 0.69
CA GLY A 583 20.75 -0.71 -0.46
C GLY A 583 19.32 -0.19 -0.22
N PHE A 584 18.56 -0.76 0.72
CA PHE A 584 17.24 -0.24 1.10
C PHE A 584 17.34 0.94 2.05
N ASP A 585 18.29 0.92 2.99
CA ASP A 585 18.56 2.05 3.91
C ASP A 585 19.05 3.29 3.14
N GLU A 586 19.92 3.09 2.13
CA GLU A 586 20.29 4.15 1.17
C GLU A 586 19.10 4.62 0.33
N ALA A 587 18.36 3.71 -0.32
CA ALA A 587 17.22 4.10 -1.18
C ALA A 587 16.10 4.82 -0.40
N LEU A 588 15.87 4.47 0.87
CA LEU A 588 14.96 5.21 1.77
C LEU A 588 15.48 6.61 2.06
N THR A 589 16.78 6.75 2.29
CA THR A 589 17.43 8.06 2.48
C THR A 589 17.28 8.94 1.24
N TRP A 590 17.37 8.37 0.02
CA TRP A 590 17.11 9.12 -1.22
C TRP A 590 15.63 9.52 -1.36
N MET A 591 14.69 8.62 -1.01
CA MET A 591 13.25 8.92 -1.06
C MET A 591 12.80 9.96 -0.04
N ASP A 592 13.39 10.00 1.16
CA ASP A 592 13.03 10.99 2.19
C ASP A 592 13.45 12.42 1.80
N ASN A 593 14.61 12.55 1.14
CA ASN A 593 15.05 13.84 0.59
C ASN A 593 14.14 14.32 -0.55
N ASP A 594 13.83 13.44 -1.52
CA ASP A 594 13.00 13.78 -2.69
C ASP A 594 11.51 14.07 -2.33
N ARG A 595 11.07 13.81 -1.08
CA ARG A 595 9.68 14.03 -0.60
C ARG A 595 9.40 15.41 -0.01
N ARG A 596 10.43 16.17 0.36
CA ARG A 596 10.27 17.41 1.17
C ARG A 596 9.90 18.65 0.33
N GLU A 597 9.72 18.51 -0.97
CA GLU A 597 9.38 19.58 -1.91
C GLU A 597 8.04 19.33 -2.64
N GLU A 598 7.45 20.37 -3.25
CA GLU A 598 6.22 20.21 -4.04
C GLU A 598 6.48 19.38 -5.31
N THR A 599 5.74 18.27 -5.48
CA THR A 599 5.93 17.39 -6.64
C THR A 599 5.25 17.92 -7.90
N PHE A 600 6.06 18.21 -8.92
CA PHE A 600 5.62 18.42 -10.30
C PHE A 600 5.15 17.10 -10.94
N HIS A 601 4.13 17.13 -11.80
CA HIS A 601 3.58 15.94 -12.47
C HIS A 601 3.16 16.24 -13.91
N ILE A 602 3.80 15.56 -14.87
CA ILE A 602 3.44 15.56 -16.28
C ILE A 602 2.44 14.41 -16.49
N HIS A 603 1.21 14.72 -16.94
CA HIS A 603 0.18 13.69 -17.12
C HIS A 603 0.42 12.91 -18.42
N MET A 604 0.67 11.60 -18.30
CA MET A 604 0.69 10.71 -19.45
C MET A 604 -0.72 10.24 -19.75
N ASP A 605 -1.10 10.25 -21.03
CA ASP A 605 -2.38 9.75 -21.49
C ASP A 605 -2.40 8.22 -21.30
N ALA A 606 -3.11 7.75 -20.28
CA ALA A 606 -3.14 6.34 -19.92
C ALA A 606 -4.09 5.56 -20.86
N PRO A 607 -3.74 4.34 -21.30
CA PRO A 607 -4.72 3.45 -21.91
C PRO A 607 -5.81 3.14 -20.87
N GLU A 608 -7.08 3.35 -21.23
CA GLU A 608 -8.20 3.34 -20.26
C GLU A 608 -8.45 1.94 -19.65
N ASP A 609 -7.94 0.86 -20.27
CA ASP A 609 -8.19 -0.55 -19.92
C ASP A 609 -6.95 -1.31 -19.38
N LEU A 610 -5.98 -0.65 -18.75
CA LEU A 610 -4.82 -1.36 -18.15
C LEU A 610 -5.20 -2.20 -16.92
N ALA A 611 -4.88 -3.50 -16.98
CA ALA A 611 -5.00 -4.41 -15.84
C ALA A 611 -4.16 -3.96 -14.63
N SER A 612 -4.62 -4.27 -13.41
CA SER A 612 -4.04 -3.77 -12.15
C SER A 612 -2.54 -4.11 -11.97
N GLU A 613 -2.07 -5.24 -12.50
CA GLU A 613 -0.66 -5.62 -12.48
C GLU A 613 0.19 -4.72 -13.40
N ALA A 614 -0.32 -4.37 -14.59
CA ALA A 614 0.36 -3.48 -15.53
C ALA A 614 0.50 -2.05 -14.98
N ILE A 615 -0.44 -1.60 -14.13
CA ILE A 615 -0.35 -0.32 -13.39
C ILE A 615 0.82 -0.33 -12.40
N VAL A 616 1.03 -1.45 -11.68
CA VAL A 616 2.16 -1.59 -10.74
C VAL A 616 3.50 -1.58 -11.49
N TRP A 617 3.61 -2.32 -12.59
CA TRP A 617 4.80 -2.31 -13.45
C TRP A 617 5.06 -0.95 -14.08
N ASN A 618 4.02 -0.24 -14.52
CA ASN A 618 4.11 1.15 -15.01
C ASN A 618 4.69 2.10 -13.95
N LEU A 619 4.22 2.00 -12.70
CA LEU A 619 4.70 2.84 -11.60
C LEU A 619 6.16 2.50 -11.25
N ALA A 620 6.49 1.21 -11.18
CA ALA A 620 7.85 0.74 -10.91
C ALA A 620 8.83 1.21 -12.00
N ALA A 621 8.48 1.07 -13.28
CA ALA A 621 9.30 1.53 -14.40
C ALA A 621 9.59 3.05 -14.33
N ARG A 622 8.58 3.87 -14.02
CA ARG A 622 8.74 5.33 -13.90
C ARG A 622 9.62 5.74 -12.71
N LEU A 623 9.48 5.06 -11.56
CA LEU A 623 10.33 5.29 -10.38
C LEU A 623 11.78 4.87 -10.65
N THR A 624 11.98 3.73 -11.31
CA THR A 624 13.31 3.29 -11.76
C THR A 624 13.93 4.30 -12.72
N LEU A 625 13.19 4.80 -13.73
CA LEU A 625 13.68 5.85 -14.64
C LEU A 625 14.06 7.16 -13.92
N GLN A 626 13.35 7.54 -12.85
CA GLN A 626 13.68 8.74 -12.07
C GLN A 626 14.98 8.58 -11.26
N HIS A 627 15.43 7.35 -10.97
CA HIS A 627 16.53 7.08 -10.04
C HIS A 627 17.66 6.20 -10.60
N VAL A 628 17.54 5.68 -11.83
CA VAL A 628 18.52 4.79 -12.46
C VAL A 628 19.94 5.38 -12.46
N ASP A 629 20.09 6.69 -12.67
CA ASP A 629 21.40 7.36 -12.66
C ASP A 629 21.89 7.76 -11.25
N LYS A 630 21.11 7.48 -10.17
CA LYS A 630 21.60 7.41 -8.78
C LYS A 630 22.26 6.05 -8.47
N VAL A 631 21.96 5.00 -9.24
CA VAL A 631 22.43 3.61 -9.01
C VAL A 631 23.49 3.16 -10.02
N PHE A 632 23.37 3.61 -11.27
CA PHE A 632 24.19 3.17 -12.39
C PHE A 632 24.77 4.35 -13.16
N LYS A 633 25.96 4.17 -13.74
CA LYS A 633 26.63 5.22 -14.49
C LYS A 633 25.89 5.50 -15.80
N GLU A 634 25.46 6.74 -15.99
CA GLU A 634 24.78 7.15 -17.22
C GLU A 634 25.66 6.88 -18.47
N GLY A 635 25.05 6.40 -19.54
CA GLY A 635 25.75 6.07 -20.79
C GLY A 635 26.54 4.77 -20.77
N THR A 636 26.67 4.08 -19.63
CA THR A 636 27.04 2.66 -19.64
C THR A 636 25.79 1.79 -19.78
N TRP A 637 26.00 0.54 -20.17
CA TRP A 637 24.92 -0.40 -20.47
C TRP A 637 23.85 -0.63 -19.35
N PRO A 638 24.03 -0.45 -18.00
CA PRO A 638 22.99 -0.83 -17.05
C PRO A 638 21.87 0.20 -17.13
N SER A 639 22.28 1.48 -17.12
CA SER A 639 21.43 2.62 -17.44
C SER A 639 20.73 2.40 -18.79
N ILE A 640 21.43 1.92 -19.83
CA ILE A 640 20.81 1.63 -21.15
C ILE A 640 19.76 0.50 -21.09
N ILE A 641 20.11 -0.69 -20.59
CA ILE A 641 19.19 -1.84 -20.57
C ILE A 641 18.02 -1.59 -19.63
N ILE A 642 18.23 -0.95 -18.49
CA ILE A 642 17.15 -0.60 -17.57
C ILE A 642 16.25 0.48 -18.18
N LYS A 643 16.82 1.50 -18.85
CA LYS A 643 16.02 2.51 -19.58
C LYS A 643 15.19 1.87 -20.70
N GLU A 644 15.77 1.01 -21.54
CA GLU A 644 15.02 0.28 -22.58
C GLU A 644 14.00 -0.71 -22.01
N SER A 645 14.30 -1.37 -20.88
CA SER A 645 13.34 -2.29 -20.23
C SER A 645 12.16 -1.52 -19.65
N CYS A 646 12.40 -0.37 -19.02
CA CYS A 646 11.35 0.52 -18.56
C CYS A 646 10.57 1.11 -19.75
N LEU A 647 11.23 1.49 -20.84
CA LEU A 647 10.55 1.95 -22.07
C LEU A 647 9.70 0.85 -22.70
N HIS A 648 10.11 -0.42 -22.66
CA HIS A 648 9.29 -1.54 -23.15
C HIS A 648 8.04 -1.74 -22.28
N VAL A 649 8.18 -1.72 -20.95
CA VAL A 649 7.06 -1.77 -19.98
C VAL A 649 6.12 -0.56 -20.10
N LEU A 650 6.60 0.56 -20.64
CA LEU A 650 5.84 1.77 -20.94
C LEU A 650 5.42 1.88 -22.43
N GLU A 651 5.43 0.76 -23.17
CA GLU A 651 5.04 0.62 -24.59
C GLU A 651 5.75 1.60 -25.56
N ALA A 652 6.94 2.05 -25.18
CA ALA A 652 7.66 3.18 -25.75
C ALA A 652 9.07 2.84 -26.27
N SER A 653 9.47 1.57 -26.29
CA SER A 653 10.78 1.11 -26.80
C SER A 653 10.85 1.15 -28.35
N LYS A 654 10.74 2.36 -28.91
CA LYS A 654 10.84 2.64 -30.35
C LYS A 654 12.20 2.23 -30.93
N TYR A 655 13.26 2.30 -30.12
CA TYR A 655 14.64 2.06 -30.54
C TYR A 655 15.25 0.77 -29.98
N GLY A 656 14.56 0.06 -29.08
CA GLY A 656 15.06 -1.14 -28.39
C GLY A 656 15.72 -2.17 -29.30
N PRO A 657 15.11 -2.62 -30.42
CA PRO A 657 15.73 -3.58 -31.32
C PRO A 657 17.09 -3.11 -31.88
N LYS A 658 17.25 -1.80 -32.13
CA LYS A 658 18.53 -1.22 -32.57
C LYS A 658 19.52 -1.14 -31.42
N VAL A 659 19.12 -0.60 -30.27
CA VAL A 659 19.95 -0.50 -29.05
C VAL A 659 20.48 -1.87 -28.62
N MET A 660 19.63 -2.90 -28.61
CA MET A 660 20.03 -4.28 -28.33
C MET A 660 21.00 -4.81 -29.39
N GLN A 661 20.79 -4.52 -30.69
CA GLN A 661 21.77 -4.89 -31.74
C GLN A 661 23.14 -4.24 -31.50
N ASP A 662 23.19 -2.98 -31.09
CA ASP A 662 24.45 -2.27 -30.84
C ASP A 662 25.16 -2.79 -29.58
N LEU A 663 24.39 -3.16 -28.55
CA LEU A 663 24.93 -3.86 -27.38
C LEU A 663 25.48 -5.26 -27.73
N VAL A 664 24.82 -6.04 -28.59
CA VAL A 664 25.40 -7.30 -29.09
C VAL A 664 26.68 -7.02 -29.91
N SER A 665 26.70 -5.95 -30.70
CA SER A 665 27.78 -5.65 -31.64
C SER A 665 29.05 -5.12 -30.97
N ASP A 666 28.95 -4.36 -29.87
CA ASP A 666 30.11 -3.88 -29.13
C ASP A 666 30.81 -5.05 -28.42
N GLN A 667 32.08 -5.29 -28.78
CA GLN A 667 32.91 -6.35 -28.22
C GLN A 667 33.41 -6.06 -26.80
N ARG A 668 33.15 -4.85 -26.26
CA ARG A 668 33.48 -4.49 -24.87
C ARG A 668 32.49 -5.11 -23.88
N ASN A 669 31.20 -5.22 -24.27
CA ASN A 669 30.13 -5.90 -23.52
C ASN A 669 30.50 -7.39 -23.39
N GLY A 670 30.79 -7.85 -22.19
CA GLY A 670 31.17 -9.22 -21.90
C GLY A 670 29.99 -10.19 -21.71
N PRO A 671 30.18 -11.28 -20.94
CA PRO A 671 29.21 -12.36 -20.83
C PRO A 671 27.99 -11.98 -19.98
N LEU A 672 28.18 -11.04 -19.06
CA LEU A 672 27.19 -10.62 -18.10
C LEU A 672 26.20 -9.67 -18.76
N CYS A 673 26.67 -8.78 -19.66
CA CYS A 673 25.79 -7.97 -20.52
C CYS A 673 24.85 -8.86 -21.32
N MET A 674 25.40 -9.89 -21.96
CA MET A 674 24.60 -10.82 -22.76
C MET A 674 23.60 -11.60 -21.89
N ALA A 675 23.92 -11.91 -20.63
CA ALA A 675 22.99 -12.56 -19.71
C ALA A 675 21.82 -11.64 -19.31
N ALA A 676 22.09 -10.39 -18.95
CA ALA A 676 21.07 -9.38 -18.65
C ALA A 676 20.19 -9.07 -19.87
N MET A 677 20.79 -8.98 -21.07
CA MET A 677 20.06 -8.89 -22.34
C MET A 677 19.17 -10.11 -22.59
N THR A 678 19.68 -11.33 -22.35
CA THR A 678 18.90 -12.56 -22.52
C THR A 678 17.69 -12.60 -21.58
N LEU A 679 17.83 -12.12 -20.34
CA LEU A 679 16.71 -11.97 -19.39
C LEU A 679 15.68 -10.96 -19.90
N ALA A 680 16.11 -9.76 -20.29
CA ALA A 680 15.24 -8.72 -20.81
C ALA A 680 14.51 -9.18 -22.09
N MET A 681 15.24 -9.74 -23.06
CA MET A 681 14.68 -10.23 -24.32
C MET A 681 13.74 -11.44 -24.14
N LYS A 682 13.95 -12.28 -23.12
CA LYS A 682 12.96 -13.30 -22.71
C LYS A 682 11.68 -12.68 -22.18
N HIS A 683 11.78 -11.64 -21.34
CA HIS A 683 10.61 -10.93 -20.83
C HIS A 683 9.83 -10.23 -21.97
N PHE A 684 10.53 -9.75 -23.00
CA PHE A 684 9.95 -9.13 -24.20
C PHE A 684 9.52 -10.14 -25.29
N ASN A 685 9.53 -11.45 -25.02
CA ASN A 685 9.20 -12.53 -25.96
C ASN A 685 9.98 -12.49 -27.30
N SER A 686 11.24 -12.05 -27.29
CA SER A 686 12.07 -11.93 -28.49
C SER A 686 12.93 -13.18 -28.73
N ASP A 687 12.63 -13.95 -29.79
CA ASP A 687 13.33 -15.20 -30.16
C ASP A 687 14.86 -15.08 -30.24
N SER A 688 15.37 -13.88 -30.51
CA SER A 688 16.81 -13.59 -30.54
C SER A 688 17.52 -13.76 -29.19
N PHE A 689 16.81 -13.94 -28.07
CA PHE A 689 17.45 -14.19 -26.75
C PHE A 689 18.45 -15.36 -26.80
N ARG A 690 18.17 -16.40 -27.61
CA ARG A 690 19.08 -17.56 -27.77
C ARG A 690 20.42 -17.19 -28.38
N GLN A 691 20.40 -16.34 -29.40
CA GLN A 691 21.61 -15.88 -30.07
C GLN A 691 22.46 -15.04 -29.11
N VAL A 692 21.80 -14.19 -28.32
CA VAL A 692 22.47 -13.38 -27.29
C VAL A 692 23.07 -14.26 -26.18
N ALA A 693 22.33 -15.28 -25.70
CA ALA A 693 22.85 -16.23 -24.72
C ALA A 693 24.11 -16.99 -25.22
N ASN A 694 24.10 -17.40 -26.49
CA ASN A 694 25.27 -18.03 -27.14
C ASN A 694 26.46 -17.06 -27.26
N ILE A 695 26.22 -15.78 -27.59
CA ILE A 695 27.28 -14.76 -27.59
C ILE A 695 27.81 -14.52 -26.16
N GLY A 696 26.95 -14.61 -25.15
CA GLY A 696 27.35 -14.60 -23.74
C GLY A 696 28.31 -15.73 -23.38
N LEU A 697 28.06 -16.95 -23.87
CA LEU A 697 29.00 -18.08 -23.70
C LEU A 697 30.33 -17.82 -24.39
N GLN A 698 30.31 -17.30 -25.62
CA GLN A 698 31.52 -17.01 -26.40
C GLN A 698 32.35 -15.88 -25.77
N ARG A 699 31.72 -14.96 -25.04
CA ARG A 699 32.37 -13.87 -24.30
C ARG A 699 32.68 -14.19 -22.84
N LEU A 700 32.46 -15.42 -22.36
CA LEU A 700 32.70 -15.80 -20.97
C LEU A 700 34.21 -16.00 -20.68
N THR A 701 34.93 -14.89 -20.55
CA THR A 701 36.32 -14.83 -20.06
C THR A 701 36.39 -13.99 -18.78
N ARG A 702 37.47 -14.16 -18.00
CA ARG A 702 37.74 -13.37 -16.78
C ARG A 702 37.77 -11.88 -17.09
N GLU A 703 38.49 -11.49 -18.13
CA GLU A 703 38.74 -10.09 -18.50
C GLU A 703 37.45 -9.41 -19.00
N ALA A 704 36.59 -10.16 -19.70
CA ALA A 704 35.29 -9.70 -20.12
C ALA A 704 34.32 -9.59 -18.93
N PHE A 705 34.29 -10.58 -18.04
CA PHE A 705 33.51 -10.53 -16.81
C PHE A 705 33.96 -9.40 -15.87
N CYS A 706 35.26 -9.13 -15.75
CA CYS A 706 35.76 -8.10 -14.83
C CYS A 706 35.39 -6.70 -15.31
N ARG A 707 35.61 -6.36 -16.60
CA ARG A 707 35.08 -5.11 -17.19
C ARG A 707 33.57 -5.01 -17.01
N ASP A 708 32.89 -6.15 -17.10
CA ASP A 708 31.45 -6.20 -16.91
C ASP A 708 31.05 -5.93 -15.45
N TYR A 709 31.78 -6.46 -14.48
CA TYR A 709 31.56 -6.18 -13.07
C TYR A 709 31.87 -4.71 -12.71
N ASP A 710 33.01 -4.18 -13.16
CA ASP A 710 33.51 -2.86 -12.78
C ASP A 710 32.55 -1.71 -13.20
N SER A 711 31.74 -1.91 -14.24
CA SER A 711 30.70 -0.94 -14.66
C SER A 711 29.29 -1.24 -14.13
N LEU A 712 29.07 -2.37 -13.45
CA LEU A 712 27.93 -2.49 -12.55
C LEU A 712 28.18 -1.62 -11.32
N THR A 713 29.32 -1.80 -10.64
CA THR A 713 29.59 -1.16 -9.34
C THR A 713 30.11 0.28 -9.43
N ALA A 714 30.26 0.83 -10.65
CA ALA A 714 30.82 2.16 -10.93
C ALA A 714 30.14 3.40 -10.28
N VAL A 715 29.04 3.25 -9.54
CA VAL A 715 28.39 4.32 -8.77
C VAL A 715 28.17 3.92 -7.30
N VAL A 716 27.60 2.74 -7.05
CA VAL A 716 27.33 2.23 -5.69
C VAL A 716 28.55 1.62 -4.99
N GLY A 717 29.64 1.37 -5.73
CA GLY A 717 30.84 0.71 -5.24
C GLY A 717 30.65 -0.79 -4.95
N ASP A 718 31.75 -1.45 -4.58
CA ASP A 718 31.75 -2.88 -4.24
C ASP A 718 31.22 -3.15 -2.81
N GLU A 719 30.98 -2.10 -2.00
CA GLU A 719 30.75 -2.23 -0.56
C GLU A 719 29.57 -3.16 -0.23
N PHE A 720 28.45 -3.05 -0.96
CA PHE A 720 27.31 -3.96 -0.78
C PHE A 720 27.69 -5.43 -1.01
N LEU A 721 28.48 -5.71 -2.06
CA LEU A 721 28.88 -7.07 -2.42
C LEU A 721 29.97 -7.61 -1.48
N VAL A 722 30.89 -6.76 -1.01
CA VAL A 722 31.86 -7.08 0.05
C VAL A 722 31.14 -7.44 1.35
N ARG A 723 30.18 -6.62 1.79
CA ARG A 723 29.36 -6.88 2.98
C ARG A 723 28.57 -8.18 2.83
N LEU A 724 27.87 -8.38 1.70
CA LEU A 724 27.11 -9.59 1.40
C LEU A 724 27.99 -10.85 1.42
N ARG A 725 29.16 -10.80 0.75
CA ARG A 725 30.18 -11.86 0.75
C ARG A 725 30.64 -12.21 2.16
N SER A 726 30.90 -11.20 3.00
CA SER A 726 31.24 -11.39 4.42
C SER A 726 30.09 -12.02 5.21
N GLY A 727 28.84 -11.64 4.96
CA GLY A 727 27.66 -12.27 5.58
C GLY A 727 27.54 -13.75 5.21
N VAL A 728 27.59 -14.07 3.92
CA VAL A 728 27.50 -15.45 3.40
C VAL A 728 28.63 -16.35 3.93
N ALA A 729 29.85 -15.81 4.06
CA ALA A 729 30.99 -16.55 4.62
C ALA A 729 30.81 -16.97 6.09
N THR A 730 29.86 -16.39 6.83
CA THR A 730 29.53 -16.82 8.21
C THR A 730 28.45 -17.89 8.30
N LEU A 731 27.80 -18.26 7.19
CA LEU A 731 26.80 -19.32 7.14
C LEU A 731 27.43 -20.71 7.32
N THR A 732 26.63 -21.65 7.80
CA THR A 732 26.91 -23.09 7.82
C THR A 732 26.05 -23.82 6.77
N GLU A 733 26.41 -25.05 6.40
CA GLU A 733 25.68 -25.81 5.38
C GLU A 733 24.18 -25.97 5.72
N ALA A 734 23.86 -26.30 6.98
CA ALA A 734 22.47 -26.42 7.45
C ALA A 734 21.69 -25.08 7.44
N GLU A 735 22.38 -23.95 7.58
CA GLU A 735 21.79 -22.61 7.40
C GLU A 735 21.52 -22.29 5.93
N ILE A 736 22.41 -22.72 5.02
CA ILE A 736 22.22 -22.56 3.57
C ILE A 736 21.09 -23.44 3.05
N GLU A 737 21.01 -24.70 3.49
CA GLU A 737 19.95 -25.64 3.13
C GLU A 737 18.58 -25.16 3.63
N SER A 738 18.48 -24.80 4.91
CA SER A 738 17.26 -24.26 5.53
C SER A 738 16.78 -22.97 4.83
N LEU A 739 17.71 -22.07 4.46
CA LEU A 739 17.39 -20.86 3.70
C LEU A 739 16.94 -21.19 2.26
N ALA A 740 17.61 -22.11 1.56
CA ALA A 740 17.22 -22.51 0.20
C ALA A 740 15.82 -23.14 0.17
N ASN A 741 15.51 -24.00 1.13
CA ASN A 741 14.18 -24.60 1.32
C ASN A 741 13.11 -23.52 1.61
N THR A 742 13.44 -22.55 2.46
CA THR A 742 12.55 -21.42 2.80
C THR A 742 12.25 -20.52 1.60
N LEU A 743 13.22 -20.31 0.70
CA LEU A 743 13.09 -19.45 -0.47
C LEU A 743 12.55 -20.16 -1.73
N GLN A 744 12.43 -21.50 -1.71
CA GLN A 744 11.89 -22.34 -2.79
C GLN A 744 12.58 -22.17 -4.17
N HIS A 745 13.79 -21.60 -4.22
CA HIS A 745 14.51 -21.31 -5.46
C HIS A 745 15.80 -22.16 -5.57
N PRO A 746 15.86 -23.17 -6.47
CA PRO A 746 16.89 -24.21 -6.42
C PRO A 746 18.31 -23.67 -6.60
N GLY A 747 18.50 -22.59 -7.38
CA GLY A 747 19.83 -22.00 -7.60
C GLY A 747 20.42 -21.22 -6.42
N VAL A 748 19.64 -20.87 -5.37
CA VAL A 748 20.14 -20.00 -4.29
C VAL A 748 21.14 -20.73 -3.40
N GLY A 749 20.86 -21.98 -3.01
CA GLY A 749 21.75 -22.76 -2.15
C GLY A 749 23.15 -22.94 -2.76
N ASP A 750 23.22 -23.23 -4.05
CA ASP A 750 24.48 -23.45 -4.76
C ASP A 750 25.30 -22.18 -4.98
N VAL A 751 24.65 -21.02 -5.18
CA VAL A 751 25.33 -19.72 -5.20
C VAL A 751 25.89 -19.38 -3.81
N LEU A 752 25.12 -19.59 -2.73
CA LEU A 752 25.58 -19.36 -1.36
C LEU A 752 26.77 -20.26 -1.00
N ARG A 753 26.70 -21.56 -1.31
CA ARG A 753 27.83 -22.51 -1.18
C ARG A 753 29.06 -22.02 -1.94
N ARG A 754 28.90 -21.59 -3.19
CA ARG A 754 30.02 -21.10 -4.03
C ARG A 754 30.67 -19.84 -3.46
N ILE A 755 29.89 -18.89 -2.94
CA ILE A 755 30.42 -17.70 -2.26
C ILE A 755 31.21 -18.10 -0.99
N GLN A 756 30.62 -18.96 -0.16
CA GLN A 756 31.21 -19.42 1.11
C GLN A 756 32.51 -20.23 0.91
N GLN A 757 32.55 -21.11 -0.10
CA GLN A 757 33.68 -21.99 -0.40
C GLN A 757 34.81 -21.31 -1.21
N THR A 758 34.53 -20.14 -1.79
CA THR A 758 35.52 -19.36 -2.56
C THR A 758 36.32 -18.47 -1.62
N SER A 759 37.60 -18.78 -1.41
CA SER A 759 38.53 -17.83 -0.77
C SER A 759 39.03 -16.80 -1.78
N ILE A 760 39.11 -15.52 -1.38
CA ILE A 760 39.90 -14.50 -2.09
C ILE A 760 41.38 -14.85 -2.01
N LYS A 761 42.10 -14.73 -3.13
CA LYS A 761 43.56 -14.89 -3.22
C LYS A 761 44.25 -13.54 -2.98
N ALA A 762 45.50 -13.58 -2.52
CA ALA A 762 46.30 -12.37 -2.35
C ALA A 762 46.48 -11.64 -3.70
N GLY A 763 45.96 -10.40 -3.79
CA GLY A 763 46.01 -9.58 -5.00
C GLY A 763 44.85 -9.78 -6.00
N GLU A 764 43.86 -10.60 -5.68
CA GLU A 764 42.64 -10.79 -6.50
C GLU A 764 41.62 -9.68 -6.20
N SER A 765 40.99 -9.10 -7.24
CA SER A 765 39.94 -8.09 -7.07
C SER A 765 38.58 -8.72 -6.75
N GLU A 766 37.61 -7.92 -6.28
CA GLU A 766 36.22 -8.40 -6.15
C GLU A 766 35.66 -8.86 -7.51
N SER A 767 35.93 -8.14 -8.61
CA SER A 767 35.56 -8.56 -9.97
C SER A 767 36.05 -9.97 -10.33
N GLU A 768 37.27 -10.34 -9.92
CA GLU A 768 37.85 -11.66 -10.15
C GLU A 768 37.34 -12.73 -9.20
N PHE A 769 37.04 -12.36 -7.95
CA PHE A 769 36.33 -13.22 -7.00
C PHE A 769 34.94 -13.60 -7.54
N TRP A 770 34.15 -12.60 -7.95
CA TRP A 770 32.80 -12.81 -8.45
C TRP A 770 32.79 -13.58 -9.77
N TYR A 771 33.81 -13.43 -10.62
CA TYR A 771 34.01 -14.32 -11.78
C TYR A 771 34.10 -15.78 -11.36
N ARG A 772 34.93 -16.13 -10.37
CA ARG A 772 35.09 -17.51 -9.90
C ARG A 772 33.81 -18.10 -9.31
N VAL A 773 33.04 -17.29 -8.57
CA VAL A 773 31.75 -17.71 -8.01
C VAL A 773 30.73 -17.96 -9.11
N ALA A 774 30.59 -17.00 -10.04
CA ALA A 774 29.50 -16.97 -11.01
C ALA A 774 29.76 -17.73 -12.31
N HIS A 775 31.03 -18.04 -12.67
CA HIS A 775 31.39 -18.61 -13.97
C HIS A 775 30.56 -19.86 -14.35
N ASP A 776 30.58 -20.93 -13.54
CA ASP A 776 29.88 -22.16 -13.93
C ASP A 776 28.34 -22.02 -13.88
N PRO A 777 27.73 -21.40 -12.85
CA PRO A 777 26.29 -21.12 -12.84
C PRO A 777 25.84 -20.28 -14.04
N LEU A 778 26.60 -19.23 -14.38
CA LEU A 778 26.34 -18.37 -15.52
C LEU A 778 26.50 -19.13 -16.85
N ALA A 779 27.53 -19.98 -16.97
CA ALA A 779 27.74 -20.83 -18.13
C ALA A 779 26.63 -21.89 -18.29
N ALA A 780 26.15 -22.47 -17.19
CA ALA A 780 25.05 -23.43 -17.20
C ALA A 780 23.73 -22.74 -17.61
N TRP A 781 23.43 -21.60 -17.02
CA TRP A 781 22.26 -20.79 -17.36
C TRP A 781 22.31 -20.30 -18.80
N LEU A 782 23.41 -19.72 -19.27
CA LEU A 782 23.56 -19.27 -20.66
C LEU A 782 23.44 -20.43 -21.66
N ARG A 783 23.93 -21.64 -21.36
CA ARG A 783 23.69 -22.85 -22.19
C ARG A 783 22.21 -23.21 -22.26
N GLN A 784 21.51 -23.24 -21.11
CA GLN A 784 20.06 -23.51 -21.04
C GLN A 784 19.23 -22.45 -21.78
N ASN A 785 19.75 -21.22 -21.94
CA ASN A 785 19.09 -20.15 -22.66
C ASN A 785 19.53 -20.01 -24.12
N ALA A 786 20.59 -20.71 -24.56
CA ALA A 786 21.04 -20.77 -25.95
C ALA A 786 20.35 -21.90 -26.75
N SER A 787 19.84 -22.93 -26.06
CA SER A 787 18.95 -23.98 -26.59
C SER A 787 17.49 -23.54 -26.62
#